data_AF-A0A831RK52-F1
#
_entry.id   AF-A0A831RK52-F1
#
_cell.length_a   1.000
_cell.length_b   1.000
_cell.length_c   1.000
_cell.angle_alpha   90.00
_cell.angle_beta   90.00
_cell.angle_gamma   90.00
#
_symmetry.space_group_name_H-M   'P 1'
#
loop_
_entity.id
_entity.type
_entity.pdbx_description
1 polymer ?
#
loop_
_entity_poly.entity_id
_entity_poly.type
_entity_poly.pdbx_seq_one_letter_code
_entity_poly.pdbx_strand_id
1 'polypeptide(L)'
;MAARIATILWVWLLCAGMAAAEQPSVAFFHGLHPPVDVLQSFDWVVVQPYANIDPRRVTTSHTRYFAYVSLGEMDKTSSRASRLPSACRLGTDAPWNSWIIDQANPSCRRFYLNHVVKPLLARGFNGFFLDTLDSYEQVLKTPDALASYRKGLITLIQSIRRLDPKTEFILNRGFKLLPSLHQDGILGVAAESLYKGWNQMQRRYVDVKPRDSRWLLQKLKAVQQAGLVAIAIDYLPPDRPRQAKADARRIAADGIVPYVTNAKLDIVGTGSIRVMPRRILMLYSGSDDVMHTYLTWFAAMPLNYLGYATRTLNIGRSQLPAGPLTGQVAGIVTWFGTDNPPHTRKIYDWLRMQMKAGVPVVLLGQFGFPSNRAYLAPLGLDAPSTPGGELHKARITHENRDFVGFEGPVLPSAASFAPLTLARGHALLDIEVAGKTETAIALTPWGGYALAPYVVRSLPRGDTPRDMLQSSWILNPFAFFKAALRLPTMPAPDTTTASGRRLLFAQIDGDGFASGSWNYNYRGQPAAQVILDRILKRYRIPTAASVIASEFVEDGLYPKQEVDRLRPIARAIFKLPWVEIGSHTYSHPFDWPALEHDPNLSAGLHLGKTERDNRGYVRTQGLKYGYNLPIPGYRFNPAMEVSGAIDIINRVLAPPGKRVRILQWSGDVNPDAGTLALAYRAGVMNINGINSTIDHAHSSLTNVAPLGVWKGEHFQVFAADSNEDSYTHGWKPPYCGYRKVLQTFEMTDRPRRLAPIDIYYHYYSGARTCALQSLDTVYRWALARKTTPVFPSTYARIALGFEQAAIARTGDGYLIRGYGADQTLRITAAMGYPNLAASRNVVGFNDHGDARYIHLGPGGSAYLVLSATPPGQPYLHSANGRIIAFSGPALRPRLTLDAKVPLEITLANIGKCRVLMNGHPLTGRRAHKLGHYHLRQTRAQIYLDCPSR
;
A
#
# COMPACT_ATOMS: atom_id res chain seq x y z
N MET A 1 35.00 -11.47 54.17
CA MET A 1 34.62 -10.44 53.17
C MET A 1 35.04 -10.80 51.75
N ALA A 2 36.23 -11.37 51.53
CA ALA A 2 36.72 -11.78 50.20
C ALA A 2 35.83 -12.83 49.48
N ALA A 3 35.25 -13.79 50.22
CA ALA A 3 34.39 -14.83 49.62
C ALA A 3 33.01 -14.32 49.12
N ARG A 4 32.49 -13.21 49.66
CA ARG A 4 31.21 -12.61 49.20
C ARG A 4 31.36 -11.69 47.99
N ILE A 5 32.56 -11.16 47.75
CA ILE A 5 32.86 -10.32 46.58
C ILE A 5 33.08 -11.19 45.33
N ALA A 6 33.68 -12.37 45.48
CA ALA A 6 33.88 -13.32 44.38
C ALA A 6 32.56 -13.88 43.81
N THR A 7 31.55 -14.13 44.65
CA THR A 7 30.24 -14.64 44.20
C THR A 7 29.40 -13.57 43.49
N ILE A 8 29.53 -12.30 43.89
CA ILE A 8 28.84 -11.17 43.23
C ILE A 8 29.48 -10.84 41.88
N LEU A 9 30.81 -10.97 41.73
CA LEU A 9 31.48 -10.84 40.43
C LEU A 9 31.15 -11.99 39.47
N TRP A 10 31.02 -13.23 39.95
CA TRP A 10 30.62 -14.36 39.11
C TRP A 10 29.16 -14.29 38.64
N VAL A 11 28.24 -13.76 39.46
CA VAL A 11 26.84 -13.54 39.06
C VAL A 11 26.70 -12.36 38.08
N TRP A 12 27.57 -11.34 38.15
CA TRP A 12 27.61 -10.27 37.15
C TRP A 12 28.25 -10.70 35.82
N LEU A 13 29.25 -11.59 35.85
CA LEU A 13 29.87 -12.16 34.63
C LEU A 13 28.98 -13.22 33.94
N LEU A 14 28.05 -13.86 34.65
CA LEU A 14 27.06 -14.78 34.06
C LEU A 14 25.76 -14.09 33.62
N CYS A 15 25.50 -12.85 34.04
CA CYS A 15 24.35 -12.04 33.58
C CYS A 15 24.68 -11.02 32.49
N ALA A 16 25.95 -10.84 32.13
CA ALA A 16 26.35 -10.25 30.85
C ALA A 16 26.25 -11.31 29.75
N GLY A 17 25.06 -11.85 29.52
CA GLY A 17 24.79 -12.49 28.23
C GLY A 17 25.05 -11.42 27.19
N MET A 18 26.14 -11.57 26.43
CA MET A 18 26.35 -10.79 25.21
C MET A 18 25.09 -10.99 24.39
N ALA A 19 24.17 -10.03 24.42
CA ALA A 19 23.14 -9.92 23.42
C ALA A 19 23.92 -9.73 22.13
N ALA A 20 24.15 -10.83 21.40
CA ALA A 20 24.77 -10.78 20.10
C ALA A 20 23.98 -9.74 19.32
N ALA A 21 24.63 -8.64 18.94
CA ALA A 21 23.98 -7.59 18.19
C ALA A 21 23.32 -8.24 16.96
N GLU A 22 22.00 -8.07 16.83
CA GLU A 22 21.24 -8.69 15.75
C GLU A 22 21.84 -8.22 14.42
N GLN A 23 22.31 -9.15 13.59
CA GLN A 23 22.94 -8.79 12.32
C GLN A 23 21.90 -8.15 11.38
N PRO A 24 22.30 -7.14 10.59
CA PRO A 24 21.35 -6.48 9.70
C PRO A 24 20.91 -7.44 8.58
N SER A 25 19.66 -7.28 8.16
CA SER A 25 19.16 -7.85 6.93
C SER A 25 19.57 -7.00 5.73
N VAL A 26 20.07 -7.63 4.68
CA VAL A 26 20.62 -6.95 3.50
C VAL A 26 19.92 -7.38 2.22
N ALA A 27 19.80 -6.46 1.27
CA ALA A 27 19.34 -6.74 -0.08
C ALA A 27 20.17 -5.99 -1.14
N PHE A 28 20.29 -6.58 -2.31
CA PHE A 28 20.91 -6.00 -3.49
C PHE A 28 19.91 -6.04 -4.63
N PHE A 29 19.62 -4.87 -5.23
CA PHE A 29 18.65 -4.72 -6.31
C PHE A 29 19.16 -3.74 -7.37
N HIS A 30 19.54 -4.25 -8.54
CA HIS A 30 20.12 -3.49 -9.65
C HIS A 30 19.13 -3.19 -10.79
N GLY A 31 17.85 -3.53 -10.64
CA GLY A 31 16.80 -3.10 -11.55
C GLY A 31 16.58 -1.57 -11.51
N LEU A 32 16.11 -1.00 -12.62
CA LEU A 32 15.91 0.46 -12.77
C LEU A 32 14.85 1.03 -11.81
N HIS A 33 13.85 0.21 -11.43
CA HIS A 33 12.73 0.59 -10.57
C HIS A 33 12.70 -0.28 -9.31
N PRO A 34 13.45 0.08 -8.26
CA PRO A 34 13.44 -0.67 -7.00
C PRO A 34 12.03 -0.71 -6.38
N PRO A 35 11.50 -1.90 -6.00
CA PRO A 35 10.22 -2.00 -5.32
C PRO A 35 10.38 -1.57 -3.84
N VAL A 36 10.31 -0.26 -3.60
CA VAL A 36 10.50 0.34 -2.26
C VAL A 36 9.60 -0.28 -1.20
N ASP A 37 8.35 -0.59 -1.56
CA ASP A 37 7.36 -1.22 -0.69
C ASP A 37 7.82 -2.56 -0.12
N VAL A 38 8.62 -3.31 -0.88
CA VAL A 38 9.17 -4.61 -0.49
C VAL A 38 10.55 -4.44 0.15
N LEU A 39 11.41 -3.64 -0.48
CA LEU A 39 12.81 -3.45 -0.06
C LEU A 39 12.95 -2.78 1.30
N GLN A 40 11.97 -2.00 1.74
CA GLN A 40 11.95 -1.43 3.10
C GLN A 40 11.86 -2.49 4.22
N SER A 41 11.62 -3.76 3.88
CA SER A 41 11.69 -4.86 4.84
C SER A 41 13.11 -5.09 5.34
N PHE A 42 14.13 -4.74 4.54
CA PHE A 42 15.54 -4.93 4.86
C PHE A 42 16.12 -3.73 5.60
N ASP A 43 17.20 -3.95 6.36
CA ASP A 43 17.92 -2.89 7.05
C ASP A 43 18.84 -2.14 6.10
N TRP A 44 19.57 -2.86 5.23
CA TRP A 44 20.44 -2.28 4.22
C TRP A 44 20.02 -2.71 2.81
N VAL A 45 19.93 -1.76 1.89
CA VAL A 45 19.56 -2.02 0.50
C VAL A 45 20.56 -1.37 -0.45
N VAL A 46 21.24 -2.17 -1.25
CA VAL A 46 22.15 -1.71 -2.30
C VAL A 46 21.38 -1.57 -3.61
N VAL A 47 21.47 -0.40 -4.24
CA VAL A 47 20.83 -0.08 -5.52
C VAL A 47 21.80 0.51 -6.52
N GLN A 48 21.48 0.40 -7.81
CA GLN A 48 22.25 1.07 -8.85
C GLN A 48 22.20 2.60 -8.68
N PRO A 49 23.29 3.32 -8.98
CA PRO A 49 23.38 4.75 -8.80
C PRO A 49 22.41 5.52 -9.69
N TYR A 50 21.85 4.92 -10.74
CA TYR A 50 20.85 5.52 -11.64
C TYR A 50 19.43 5.01 -11.41
N ALA A 51 19.20 4.21 -10.36
CA ALA A 51 17.86 3.72 -10.03
C ALA A 51 16.89 4.89 -9.77
N ASN A 52 15.62 4.70 -10.13
CA ASN A 52 14.55 5.67 -9.90
C ASN A 52 14.10 5.66 -8.43
N ILE A 53 14.98 6.16 -7.57
CA ILE A 53 14.76 6.31 -6.13
C ILE A 53 15.43 7.62 -5.66
N ASP A 54 14.72 8.32 -4.78
CA ASP A 54 15.26 9.44 -4.00
C ASP A 54 15.21 9.05 -2.51
N PRO A 55 16.34 8.66 -1.90
CA PRO A 55 16.40 8.28 -0.49
C PRO A 55 15.86 9.35 0.47
N ARG A 56 15.78 10.62 0.06
CA ARG A 56 15.23 11.72 0.88
C ARG A 56 13.71 11.75 0.89
N ARG A 57 13.07 11.18 -0.13
CA ARG A 57 11.61 11.15 -0.30
C ARG A 57 11.00 9.85 0.20
N VAL A 58 11.78 8.79 0.25
CA VAL A 58 11.34 7.49 0.76
C VAL A 58 11.20 7.56 2.28
N THR A 59 9.99 7.30 2.79
CA THR A 59 9.66 7.35 4.23
C THR A 59 10.04 6.06 4.97
N THR A 60 11.22 5.50 4.70
CA THR A 60 11.69 4.26 5.31
C THR A 60 12.69 4.55 6.41
N SER A 61 12.22 5.01 7.57
CA SER A 61 13.09 5.36 8.70
C SER A 61 13.99 4.23 9.21
N HIS A 62 13.71 2.98 8.79
CA HIS A 62 14.39 1.77 9.22
C HIS A 62 15.34 1.18 8.18
N THR A 63 15.37 1.72 6.95
CA THR A 63 16.15 1.17 5.83
C THR A 63 17.17 2.17 5.35
N ARG A 64 18.43 1.73 5.27
CA ARG A 64 19.55 2.50 4.72
C ARG A 64 19.80 2.09 3.28
N TYR A 65 19.84 3.06 2.37
CA TYR A 65 20.12 2.83 0.96
C TYR A 65 21.58 3.12 0.63
N PHE A 66 22.22 2.17 -0.03
CA PHE A 66 23.59 2.25 -0.50
C PHE A 66 23.61 2.32 -2.02
N ALA A 67 24.31 3.30 -2.59
CA ALA A 67 24.55 3.35 -4.03
C ALA A 67 25.71 2.43 -4.40
N TYR A 68 25.52 1.58 -5.41
CA TYR A 68 26.60 0.81 -6.04
C TYR A 68 27.61 1.76 -6.72
N VAL A 69 28.89 1.60 -6.40
CA VAL A 69 29.99 2.34 -7.00
C VAL A 69 31.18 1.40 -7.26
N SER A 70 31.48 1.15 -8.52
CA SER A 70 32.70 0.45 -8.94
C SER A 70 33.89 1.41 -8.87
N LEU A 71 34.83 1.17 -7.95
CA LEU A 71 36.00 2.05 -7.77
C LEU A 71 37.20 1.62 -8.61
N GLY A 72 37.42 0.33 -8.80
CA GLY A 72 38.53 -0.18 -9.60
C GLY A 72 38.24 -0.22 -11.09
N GLU A 73 36.98 -0.12 -11.51
CA GLU A 73 36.57 -0.24 -12.90
C GLU A 73 35.53 0.81 -13.35
N MET A 74 35.45 1.02 -14.66
CA MET A 74 34.40 1.80 -15.30
C MET A 74 33.90 1.11 -16.56
N ASP A 75 32.60 0.82 -16.63
CA ASP A 75 31.93 0.30 -17.82
C ASP A 75 32.20 1.22 -19.03
N LYS A 76 32.73 0.63 -20.12
CA LYS A 76 33.13 1.37 -21.33
C LYS A 76 31.97 2.06 -22.04
N THR A 77 30.74 1.59 -21.83
CA THR A 77 29.50 2.12 -22.40
C THR A 77 28.82 3.17 -21.52
N SER A 78 29.29 3.35 -20.28
CA SER A 78 28.72 4.35 -19.38
C SER A 78 28.92 5.78 -19.90
N SER A 79 27.95 6.66 -19.67
CA SER A 79 28.05 8.10 -20.01
C SER A 79 29.18 8.85 -19.29
N ARG A 80 29.82 8.22 -18.31
CA ARG A 80 30.99 8.75 -17.61
C ARG A 80 32.30 8.35 -18.29
N ALA A 81 32.33 7.21 -18.98
CA ALA A 81 33.54 6.72 -19.67
C ALA A 81 34.02 7.69 -20.77
N SER A 82 33.10 8.40 -21.43
CA SER A 82 33.45 9.43 -22.44
C SER A 82 34.22 10.62 -21.86
N ARG A 83 34.09 10.89 -20.56
CA ARG A 83 34.77 11.98 -19.85
C ARG A 83 35.99 11.52 -19.06
N LEU A 84 36.25 10.21 -19.01
CA LEU A 84 37.37 9.64 -18.27
C LEU A 84 38.69 9.96 -18.99
N PRO A 85 39.66 10.63 -18.32
CA PRO A 85 40.97 10.89 -18.91
C PRO A 85 41.65 9.60 -19.36
N SER A 86 42.32 9.61 -20.51
CA SER A 86 43.05 8.44 -21.03
C SER A 86 44.10 7.93 -20.05
N ALA A 87 44.80 8.84 -19.37
CA ALA A 87 45.79 8.54 -18.33
C ALA A 87 45.22 7.80 -17.10
N CYS A 88 43.89 7.68 -16.98
CA CYS A 88 43.25 6.90 -15.92
C CYS A 88 43.00 5.44 -16.31
N ARG A 89 43.29 5.02 -17.54
CA ARG A 89 43.03 3.67 -18.02
C ARG A 89 44.29 2.81 -17.81
N LEU A 90 44.26 1.96 -16.79
CA LEU A 90 45.35 1.05 -16.43
C LEU A 90 45.33 -0.24 -17.26
N GLY A 91 44.14 -0.69 -17.66
CA GLY A 91 43.93 -1.90 -18.46
C GLY A 91 42.46 -2.17 -18.73
N THR A 92 42.09 -3.40 -19.09
CA THR A 92 40.71 -3.78 -19.39
C THR A 92 40.33 -5.08 -18.73
N ASP A 93 39.09 -5.17 -18.22
CA ASP A 93 38.43 -6.44 -17.92
C ASP A 93 37.51 -6.78 -19.11
N ALA A 94 37.88 -7.82 -19.86
CA ALA A 94 37.15 -8.23 -21.05
C ALA A 94 35.78 -8.85 -20.74
N PRO A 95 35.64 -9.80 -19.78
CA PRO A 95 34.33 -10.33 -19.38
C PRO A 95 33.27 -9.29 -19.00
N TRP A 96 33.69 -8.18 -18.40
CA TRP A 96 32.79 -7.10 -17.97
C TRP A 96 32.76 -5.88 -18.89
N ASN A 97 33.54 -5.90 -19.98
CA ASN A 97 33.67 -4.78 -20.92
C ASN A 97 33.95 -3.43 -20.21
N SER A 98 34.90 -3.43 -19.27
CA SER A 98 35.23 -2.27 -18.44
C SER A 98 36.69 -1.84 -18.62
N TRP A 99 36.98 -0.58 -18.29
CA TRP A 99 38.34 -0.09 -18.07
C TRP A 99 38.72 -0.33 -16.61
N ILE A 100 39.91 -0.88 -16.37
CA ILE A 100 40.53 -0.90 -15.04
C ILE A 100 41.13 0.49 -14.82
N ILE A 101 40.75 1.14 -13.73
CA ILE A 101 41.08 2.54 -13.45
C ILE A 101 42.35 2.62 -12.60
N ASP A 102 43.29 3.50 -12.95
CA ASP A 102 44.47 3.78 -12.14
C ASP A 102 44.13 4.67 -10.92
N GLN A 103 43.79 4.05 -9.80
CA GLN A 103 43.51 4.76 -8.55
C GLN A 103 44.78 5.23 -7.82
N ALA A 104 45.98 4.83 -8.26
CA ALA A 104 47.23 5.40 -7.75
C ALA A 104 47.42 6.85 -8.26
N ASN A 105 46.89 7.18 -9.43
CA ASN A 105 46.94 8.52 -10.01
C ASN A 105 45.97 9.50 -9.30
N PRO A 106 46.46 10.61 -8.70
CA PRO A 106 45.62 11.61 -8.03
C PRO A 106 44.53 12.25 -8.91
N SER A 107 44.80 12.44 -10.21
CA SER A 107 43.83 13.02 -11.14
C SER A 107 42.61 12.12 -11.34
N CYS A 108 42.82 10.81 -11.32
CA CYS A 108 41.76 9.81 -11.45
C CYS A 108 40.88 9.75 -10.20
N ARG A 109 41.49 9.81 -9.02
CA ARG A 109 40.75 9.95 -7.75
C ARG A 109 39.89 11.21 -7.73
N ARG A 110 40.45 12.35 -8.17
CA ARG A 110 39.70 13.62 -8.27
C ARG A 110 38.54 13.53 -9.25
N PHE A 111 38.70 12.83 -10.38
CA PHE A 111 37.61 12.56 -11.31
C PHE A 111 36.47 11.79 -10.64
N TYR A 112 36.78 10.73 -9.89
CA TYR A 112 35.79 9.95 -9.15
C TYR A 112 35.02 10.79 -8.12
N LEU A 113 35.73 11.59 -7.32
CA LEU A 113 35.10 12.47 -6.33
C LEU A 113 34.10 13.43 -7.00
N ASN A 114 34.48 14.05 -8.11
CA ASN A 114 33.68 15.08 -8.76
C ASN A 114 32.54 14.54 -9.64
N HIS A 115 32.75 13.45 -10.37
CA HIS A 115 31.82 12.99 -11.40
C HIS A 115 31.04 11.72 -11.03
N VAL A 116 31.45 11.03 -9.96
CA VAL A 116 30.76 9.83 -9.45
C VAL A 116 30.14 10.12 -8.10
N VAL A 117 30.93 10.56 -7.12
CA VAL A 117 30.52 10.62 -5.70
C VAL A 117 29.65 11.85 -5.40
N LYS A 118 30.14 13.07 -5.70
CA LYS A 118 29.37 14.31 -5.43
C LYS A 118 27.95 14.30 -6.01
N PRO A 119 27.70 13.82 -7.25
CA PRO A 119 26.33 13.70 -7.78
C PRO A 119 25.43 12.76 -6.98
N LEU A 120 25.98 11.70 -6.39
CA LEU A 120 25.21 10.75 -5.57
C LEU A 120 24.87 11.31 -4.19
N LEU A 121 25.83 12.01 -3.56
CA LEU A 121 25.59 12.78 -2.33
C LEU A 121 24.49 13.83 -2.55
N ALA A 122 24.54 14.57 -3.67
CA ALA A 122 23.52 15.57 -4.02
C ALA A 122 22.12 14.97 -4.25
N ARG A 123 22.06 13.69 -4.66
CA ARG A 123 20.82 12.93 -4.77
C ARG A 123 20.32 12.35 -3.44
N GLY A 124 21.09 12.49 -2.37
CA GLY A 124 20.72 12.08 -1.01
C GLY A 124 21.24 10.71 -0.59
N PHE A 125 22.12 10.07 -1.37
CA PHE A 125 22.81 8.87 -0.89
C PHE A 125 23.92 9.26 0.09
N ASN A 126 23.97 8.59 1.24
CA ASN A 126 25.07 8.66 2.20
C ASN A 126 25.66 7.27 2.51
N GLY A 127 25.16 6.20 1.88
CA GLY A 127 25.76 4.88 1.88
C GLY A 127 26.34 4.54 0.51
N PHE A 128 27.51 3.90 0.46
CA PHE A 128 28.09 3.37 -0.79
C PHE A 128 28.51 1.91 -0.66
N PHE A 129 28.11 1.10 -1.64
CA PHE A 129 28.65 -0.24 -1.84
C PHE A 129 29.80 -0.14 -2.85
N LEU A 130 31.03 -0.38 -2.39
CA LEU A 130 32.25 -0.16 -3.14
C LEU A 130 32.73 -1.47 -3.77
N ASP A 131 32.68 -1.53 -5.10
CA ASP A 131 32.99 -2.72 -5.87
C ASP A 131 34.35 -2.61 -6.60
N THR A 132 34.80 -3.73 -7.18
CA THR A 132 36.02 -3.89 -8.01
C THR A 132 37.31 -3.49 -7.29
N LEU A 133 37.36 -3.72 -5.97
CA LEU A 133 38.48 -3.36 -5.10
C LEU A 133 39.72 -4.25 -5.26
N ASP A 134 39.65 -5.27 -6.13
CA ASP A 134 40.71 -6.25 -6.43
C ASP A 134 41.08 -6.32 -7.93
N SER A 135 40.40 -5.58 -8.81
CA SER A 135 40.59 -5.69 -10.28
C SER A 135 41.99 -5.30 -10.77
N TYR A 136 42.67 -4.41 -10.06
CA TYR A 136 44.05 -4.00 -10.39
C TYR A 136 45.06 -5.16 -10.36
N GLU A 137 44.77 -6.24 -9.60
CA GLU A 137 45.64 -7.43 -9.52
C GLU A 137 45.68 -8.20 -10.85
N GLN A 138 44.73 -7.95 -11.76
CA GLN A 138 44.74 -8.52 -13.11
C GLN A 138 45.89 -7.95 -13.95
N VAL A 139 46.22 -6.66 -13.77
CA VAL A 139 47.19 -5.93 -14.60
C VAL A 139 48.52 -5.74 -13.86
N LEU A 140 48.49 -5.36 -12.59
CA LEU A 140 49.68 -5.08 -11.79
C LEU A 140 50.22 -6.37 -11.16
N LYS A 141 51.53 -6.60 -11.26
CA LYS A 141 52.20 -7.80 -10.73
C LYS A 141 53.31 -7.51 -9.72
N THR A 142 53.89 -6.30 -9.74
CA THR A 142 54.98 -5.95 -8.81
C THR A 142 54.43 -5.55 -7.44
N PRO A 143 55.11 -5.94 -6.33
CA PRO A 143 54.68 -5.57 -4.98
C PRO A 143 54.47 -4.06 -4.79
N ASP A 144 55.37 -3.23 -5.34
CA ASP A 144 55.31 -1.77 -5.20
C ASP A 144 54.12 -1.16 -5.95
N ALA A 145 53.83 -1.61 -7.17
CA ALA A 145 52.68 -1.14 -7.92
C ALA A 145 51.37 -1.52 -7.22
N LEU A 146 51.28 -2.76 -6.71
CA LEU A 146 50.14 -3.22 -5.92
C LEU A 146 49.97 -2.40 -4.63
N ALA A 147 51.06 -2.09 -3.92
CA ALA A 147 51.03 -1.27 -2.71
C ALA A 147 50.61 0.17 -3.00
N SER A 148 51.15 0.78 -4.06
CA SER A 148 50.79 2.12 -4.51
C SER A 148 49.30 2.23 -4.86
N TYR A 149 48.77 1.25 -5.60
CA TYR A 149 47.35 1.20 -5.93
C TYR A 149 46.46 1.09 -4.69
N ARG A 150 46.81 0.20 -3.74
CA ARG A 150 46.09 0.07 -2.45
C ARG A 150 46.07 1.39 -1.68
N LYS A 151 47.20 2.10 -1.61
CA LYS A 151 47.28 3.44 -1.00
C LYS A 151 46.37 4.44 -1.71
N GLY A 152 46.28 4.35 -3.04
CA GLY A 152 45.35 5.11 -3.86
C GLY A 152 43.89 4.89 -3.47
N LEU A 153 43.44 3.63 -3.41
CA LEU A 153 42.09 3.26 -2.99
C LEU A 153 41.76 3.75 -1.57
N ILE A 154 42.68 3.54 -0.61
CA ILE A 154 42.52 4.02 0.78
C ILE A 154 42.33 5.54 0.79
N THR A 155 43.19 6.26 0.07
CA THR A 155 43.11 7.72 -0.03
C THR A 155 41.79 8.18 -0.65
N LEU A 156 41.28 7.48 -1.66
CA LEU A 156 40.00 7.81 -2.28
C LEU A 156 38.84 7.62 -1.29
N ILE A 157 38.77 6.48 -0.62
CA ILE A 157 37.69 6.17 0.34
C ILE A 157 37.67 7.17 1.49
N GLN A 158 38.84 7.48 2.07
CA GLN A 158 38.97 8.52 3.09
C GLN A 158 38.59 9.90 2.57
N SER A 159 38.88 10.20 1.30
CA SER A 159 38.45 11.47 0.68
C SER A 159 36.94 11.55 0.50
N ILE A 160 36.27 10.44 0.20
CA ILE A 160 34.80 10.38 0.14
C ILE A 160 34.21 10.69 1.52
N ARG A 161 34.71 10.06 2.58
CA ARG A 161 34.28 10.33 3.96
C ARG A 161 34.57 11.76 4.41
N ARG A 162 35.64 12.39 3.91
CA ARG A 162 35.89 13.82 4.15
C ARG A 162 34.90 14.75 3.45
N LEU A 163 34.31 14.35 2.31
CA LEU A 163 33.25 15.14 1.66
C LEU A 163 31.95 15.15 2.48
N ASP A 164 31.61 14.01 3.10
CA ASP A 164 30.50 13.90 4.05
C ASP A 164 30.86 12.88 5.15
N PRO A 165 31.12 13.32 6.40
CA PRO A 165 31.46 12.44 7.52
C PRO A 165 30.38 11.41 7.88
N LYS A 166 29.13 11.61 7.43
CA LYS A 166 28.03 10.65 7.60
C LYS A 166 28.10 9.49 6.62
N THR A 167 29.08 9.50 5.70
CA THR A 167 29.21 8.45 4.70
C THR A 167 29.55 7.11 5.35
N GLU A 168 28.78 6.09 4.98
CA GLU A 168 28.95 4.70 5.39
C GLU A 168 29.27 3.82 4.18
N PHE A 169 30.05 2.77 4.38
CA PHE A 169 30.54 1.91 3.30
C PHE A 169 30.29 0.43 3.55
N ILE A 170 29.98 -0.28 2.47
CA ILE A 170 30.09 -1.74 2.39
C ILE A 170 31.12 -2.05 1.29
N LEU A 171 32.15 -2.83 1.61
CA LEU A 171 33.18 -3.21 0.63
C LEU A 171 32.80 -4.53 -0.05
N ASN A 172 32.90 -4.65 -1.37
CA ASN A 172 32.94 -5.95 -2.00
C ASN A 172 34.37 -6.49 -1.93
N ARG A 173 34.57 -7.56 -1.16
CA ARG A 173 35.86 -8.14 -0.80
C ARG A 173 36.77 -7.14 -0.11
N GLY A 174 37.67 -6.47 -0.84
CA GLY A 174 38.56 -5.45 -0.30
C GLY A 174 39.40 -5.86 0.92
N PHE A 175 39.59 -7.16 1.18
CA PHE A 175 40.13 -7.66 2.47
C PHE A 175 41.51 -7.09 2.81
N LYS A 176 42.33 -6.79 1.81
CA LYS A 176 43.67 -6.20 1.97
C LYS A 176 43.64 -4.72 2.41
N LEU A 177 42.51 -4.03 2.23
CA LEU A 177 42.32 -2.61 2.58
C LEU A 177 41.80 -2.43 4.01
N LEU A 178 41.13 -3.46 4.53
CA LEU A 178 40.41 -3.39 5.81
C LEU A 178 41.28 -2.96 7.01
N PRO A 179 42.53 -3.45 7.18
CA PRO A 179 43.36 -3.01 8.30
C PRO A 179 43.53 -1.48 8.36
N SER A 180 43.61 -0.82 7.21
CA SER A 180 43.78 0.64 7.11
C SER A 180 42.48 1.43 7.12
N LEU A 181 41.33 0.80 6.82
CA LEU A 181 40.05 1.48 6.64
C LEU A 181 39.02 1.19 7.72
N HIS A 182 39.26 0.27 8.65
CA HIS A 182 38.23 -0.19 9.58
C HIS A 182 37.57 0.92 10.44
N GLN A 183 38.23 2.07 10.64
CA GLN A 183 37.66 3.24 11.34
C GLN A 183 37.04 4.31 10.40
N ASP A 184 37.12 4.10 9.09
CA ASP A 184 36.68 5.05 8.06
C ASP A 184 35.23 4.80 7.62
N GLY A 185 34.34 4.39 8.54
CA GLY A 185 32.91 4.21 8.26
C GLY A 185 32.53 2.94 7.52
N ILE A 186 33.41 1.95 7.51
CA ILE A 186 33.09 0.63 6.98
C ILE A 186 32.10 -0.05 7.93
N LEU A 187 30.93 -0.43 7.44
CA LEU A 187 29.93 -1.17 8.20
C LEU A 187 30.06 -2.68 7.99
N GLY A 188 30.51 -3.09 6.80
CA GLY A 188 30.58 -4.48 6.43
C GLY A 188 31.37 -4.76 5.16
N VAL A 189 31.59 -6.04 4.92
CA VAL A 189 32.26 -6.58 3.74
C VAL A 189 31.39 -7.67 3.14
N ALA A 190 31.01 -7.49 1.87
CA ALA A 190 30.36 -8.51 1.07
C ALA A 190 31.37 -9.33 0.27
N ALA A 191 30.97 -10.53 -0.16
CA ALA A 191 31.74 -11.30 -1.11
C ALA A 191 30.87 -12.19 -2.00
N GLU A 192 31.30 -12.30 -3.26
CA GLU A 192 30.71 -13.13 -4.30
C GLU A 192 31.71 -14.23 -4.72
N SER A 193 31.43 -15.52 -4.56
CA SER A 193 30.27 -16.12 -3.87
C SER A 193 30.74 -17.23 -2.93
N LEU A 194 29.92 -17.60 -1.96
CA LEU A 194 30.26 -18.56 -0.91
C LEU A 194 29.96 -20.00 -1.31
N TYR A 195 28.75 -20.31 -1.78
CA TYR A 195 28.37 -21.68 -2.17
C TYR A 195 27.86 -21.78 -3.61
N LYS A 196 27.10 -20.79 -4.09
CA LYS A 196 26.53 -20.72 -5.43
C LYS A 196 27.00 -19.45 -6.13
N GLY A 197 27.74 -19.61 -7.22
CA GLY A 197 28.33 -18.51 -7.96
C GLY A 197 27.71 -18.31 -9.34
N TRP A 198 28.13 -17.22 -9.99
CA TRP A 198 27.85 -16.93 -11.39
C TRP A 198 29.16 -16.87 -12.18
N ASN A 199 29.26 -17.64 -13.25
CA ASN A 199 30.36 -17.54 -14.20
C ASN A 199 29.97 -16.58 -15.33
N GLN A 200 30.55 -15.37 -15.32
CA GLN A 200 30.22 -14.32 -16.29
C GLN A 200 30.58 -14.67 -17.73
N MET A 201 31.75 -15.28 -17.94
CA MET A 201 32.23 -15.67 -19.27
C MET A 201 31.35 -16.73 -19.91
N GLN A 202 30.94 -17.74 -19.14
CA GLN A 202 30.07 -18.84 -19.61
C GLN A 202 28.57 -18.54 -19.45
N ARG A 203 28.22 -17.41 -18.82
CA ARG A 203 26.86 -16.99 -18.48
C ARG A 203 26.01 -18.11 -17.84
N ARG A 204 26.58 -18.80 -16.85
CA ARG A 204 25.91 -19.90 -16.14
C ARG A 204 26.12 -19.84 -14.63
N TYR A 205 25.12 -20.35 -13.91
CA TYR A 205 25.21 -20.60 -12.47
C TYR A 205 26.13 -21.81 -12.22
N VAL A 206 26.97 -21.72 -11.19
CA VAL A 206 27.97 -22.74 -10.85
C VAL A 206 28.04 -22.98 -9.35
N ASP A 207 28.50 -24.16 -8.95
CA ASP A 207 28.88 -24.42 -7.58
C ASP A 207 30.28 -23.86 -7.28
N VAL A 208 30.42 -23.21 -6.13
CA VAL A 208 31.72 -22.75 -5.64
C VAL A 208 32.52 -23.95 -5.15
N LYS A 209 33.80 -24.04 -5.53
CA LYS A 209 34.66 -25.17 -5.14
C LYS A 209 34.85 -25.16 -3.62
N PRO A 210 34.86 -26.32 -2.94
CA PRO A 210 35.00 -26.39 -1.47
C PRO A 210 36.25 -25.68 -0.92
N ARG A 211 37.36 -25.67 -1.68
CA ARG A 211 38.58 -24.94 -1.31
C ARG A 211 38.34 -23.43 -1.25
N ASP A 212 37.64 -22.89 -2.23
CA ASP A 212 37.38 -21.45 -2.36
C ASP A 212 36.37 -21.00 -1.30
N SER A 213 35.34 -21.82 -1.03
CA SER A 213 34.41 -21.57 0.09
C SER A 213 35.12 -21.53 1.44
N ARG A 214 36.03 -22.49 1.72
CA ARG A 214 36.81 -22.49 2.97
C ARG A 214 37.69 -21.25 3.11
N TRP A 215 38.38 -20.87 2.03
CA TRP A 215 39.18 -19.66 2.02
C TRP A 215 38.33 -18.42 2.28
N LEU A 216 37.19 -18.31 1.61
CA LEU A 216 36.31 -17.14 1.75
C LEU A 216 35.70 -17.06 3.15
N LEU A 217 35.26 -18.18 3.72
CA LEU A 217 34.77 -18.24 5.11
C LEU A 217 35.82 -17.76 6.10
N GLN A 218 37.10 -18.12 5.91
CA GLN A 218 38.17 -17.62 6.78
C GLN A 218 38.29 -16.10 6.71
N LYS A 219 38.18 -15.50 5.51
CA LYS A 219 38.21 -14.04 5.34
C LYS A 219 37.00 -13.37 5.96
N LEU A 220 35.80 -13.91 5.75
CA LEU A 220 34.57 -13.38 6.33
C LEU A 220 34.53 -13.50 7.85
N LYS A 221 35.08 -14.57 8.44
CA LYS A 221 35.28 -14.67 9.89
C LYS A 221 36.20 -13.60 10.44
N ALA A 222 37.28 -13.27 9.73
CA ALA A 222 38.17 -12.17 10.13
C ALA A 222 37.45 -10.80 10.07
N VAL A 223 36.53 -10.60 9.13
CA VAL A 223 35.65 -9.41 9.09
C VAL A 223 34.78 -9.32 10.34
N GLN A 224 34.16 -10.43 10.74
CA GLN A 224 33.35 -10.48 11.98
C GLN A 224 34.19 -10.22 13.24
N GLN A 225 35.40 -10.77 13.30
CA GLN A 225 36.34 -10.53 14.41
C GLN A 225 36.75 -9.06 14.52
N ALA A 226 36.74 -8.31 13.42
CA ALA A 226 36.95 -6.87 13.40
C ALA A 226 35.70 -6.05 13.79
N GLY A 227 34.60 -6.71 14.20
CA GLY A 227 33.35 -6.06 14.58
C GLY A 227 32.49 -5.60 13.40
N LEU A 228 32.78 -6.06 12.17
CA LEU A 228 32.10 -5.67 10.94
C LEU A 228 31.12 -6.74 10.46
N VAL A 229 30.14 -6.34 9.67
CA VAL A 229 29.15 -7.27 9.10
C VAL A 229 29.74 -8.00 7.90
N ALA A 230 29.81 -9.33 7.98
CA ALA A 230 30.22 -10.17 6.87
C ALA A 230 29.00 -10.63 6.05
N ILE A 231 29.01 -10.37 4.75
CA ILE A 231 27.89 -10.64 3.83
C ILE A 231 28.35 -11.61 2.73
N ALA A 232 27.54 -12.60 2.40
CA ALA A 232 27.75 -13.46 1.24
C ALA A 232 26.61 -13.29 0.23
N ILE A 233 26.97 -13.03 -1.02
CA ILE A 233 26.05 -12.88 -2.15
C ILE A 233 26.19 -14.11 -3.06
N ASP A 234 25.13 -14.90 -3.10
CA ASP A 234 25.08 -16.17 -3.83
C ASP A 234 24.01 -16.11 -4.94
N TYR A 235 24.27 -16.85 -6.03
CA TYR A 235 23.52 -16.72 -7.27
C TYR A 235 22.75 -17.98 -7.66
N LEU A 236 21.43 -17.83 -7.87
CA LEU A 236 20.53 -18.87 -8.37
C LEU A 236 19.52 -18.33 -9.38
N PRO A 237 19.03 -19.19 -10.29
CA PRO A 237 17.88 -18.89 -11.12
C PRO A 237 16.63 -18.48 -10.30
N PRO A 238 15.80 -17.53 -10.78
CA PRO A 238 14.59 -17.08 -10.06
C PRO A 238 13.55 -18.17 -9.77
N ASP A 239 13.54 -19.25 -10.55
CA ASP A 239 12.58 -20.36 -10.45
C ASP A 239 12.92 -21.39 -9.34
N ARG A 240 13.93 -21.10 -8.49
CA ARG A 240 14.37 -21.98 -7.39
C ARG A 240 14.24 -21.38 -5.97
N PRO A 241 13.08 -20.84 -5.56
CA PRO A 241 12.93 -20.15 -4.27
C PRO A 241 13.16 -21.07 -3.05
N ARG A 242 12.84 -22.37 -3.15
CA ARG A 242 13.11 -23.34 -2.06
C ARG A 242 14.61 -23.54 -1.85
N GLN A 243 15.38 -23.61 -2.94
CA GLN A 243 16.83 -23.75 -2.88
C GLN A 243 17.47 -22.46 -2.36
N ALA A 244 17.04 -21.28 -2.84
CA ALA A 244 17.51 -20.00 -2.33
C ALA A 244 17.32 -19.86 -0.81
N LYS A 245 16.20 -20.34 -0.28
CA LYS A 245 15.95 -20.39 1.17
C LYS A 245 16.89 -21.35 1.90
N ALA A 246 17.18 -22.52 1.33
CA ALA A 246 18.10 -23.48 1.92
C ALA A 246 19.53 -22.94 1.95
N ASP A 247 19.98 -22.33 0.84
CA ASP A 247 21.30 -21.74 0.72
C ASP A 247 21.46 -20.52 1.63
N ALA A 248 20.46 -19.64 1.73
CA ALA A 248 20.47 -18.52 2.68
C ALA A 248 20.58 -19.00 4.15
N ARG A 249 19.87 -20.08 4.51
CA ARG A 249 19.98 -20.69 5.85
C ARG A 249 21.35 -21.29 6.10
N ARG A 250 21.94 -21.94 5.09
CA ARG A 250 23.28 -22.52 5.18
C ARG A 250 24.32 -21.44 5.46
N ILE A 251 24.28 -20.34 4.70
CA ILE A 251 25.16 -19.18 4.89
C ILE A 251 24.97 -18.56 6.29
N ALA A 252 23.71 -18.39 6.72
CA ALA A 252 23.41 -17.88 8.07
C ALA A 252 23.93 -18.79 9.19
N ALA A 253 23.94 -20.10 8.98
CA ALA A 253 24.49 -21.06 9.94
C ALA A 253 26.03 -20.95 10.09
N ASP A 254 26.72 -20.40 9.10
CA ASP A 254 28.14 -20.04 9.21
C ASP A 254 28.37 -18.71 9.93
N GLY A 255 27.30 -18.06 10.40
CA GLY A 255 27.32 -16.74 11.04
C GLY A 255 27.38 -15.57 10.05
N ILE A 256 27.29 -15.82 8.75
CA ILE A 256 27.42 -14.80 7.70
C ILE A 256 26.03 -14.29 7.30
N VAL A 257 25.88 -12.99 7.01
CA VAL A 257 24.62 -12.44 6.48
C VAL A 257 24.40 -12.95 5.05
N PRO A 258 23.31 -13.69 4.77
CA PRO A 258 23.04 -14.19 3.44
C PRO A 258 22.31 -13.17 2.57
N TYR A 259 22.60 -13.20 1.28
CA TYR A 259 21.67 -12.74 0.24
C TYR A 259 21.78 -13.62 -1.00
N VAL A 260 20.74 -14.40 -1.29
CA VAL A 260 20.67 -15.30 -2.45
C VAL A 260 19.70 -14.73 -3.48
N THR A 261 20.20 -14.49 -4.70
CA THR A 261 19.49 -13.74 -5.76
C THR A 261 19.89 -14.23 -7.15
N ASN A 262 19.42 -13.59 -8.23
CA ASN A 262 19.85 -13.91 -9.59
C ASN A 262 21.09 -13.11 -10.01
N ALA A 263 21.78 -13.57 -11.05
CA ALA A 263 23.04 -12.96 -11.50
C ALA A 263 22.91 -11.49 -11.95
N LYS A 264 21.71 -11.06 -12.34
CA LYS A 264 21.42 -9.66 -12.72
C LYS A 264 21.08 -8.77 -11.53
N LEU A 265 20.82 -9.35 -10.36
CA LEU A 265 20.36 -8.65 -9.16
C LEU A 265 19.05 -7.87 -9.41
N ASP A 266 18.20 -8.30 -10.33
CA ASP A 266 16.95 -7.61 -10.70
C ASP A 266 15.69 -8.27 -10.12
N ILE A 267 15.87 -9.16 -9.14
CA ILE A 267 14.81 -9.74 -8.31
C ILE A 267 15.01 -9.40 -6.83
N VAL A 268 13.96 -9.52 -6.03
CA VAL A 268 14.11 -9.46 -4.56
C VAL A 268 14.49 -10.85 -4.06
N GLY A 269 15.76 -10.98 -3.67
CA GLY A 269 16.36 -12.22 -3.21
C GLY A 269 15.92 -12.66 -1.81
N THR A 270 16.50 -13.76 -1.34
CA THR A 270 16.28 -14.29 0.01
C THR A 270 17.49 -13.97 0.89
N GLY A 271 17.27 -13.26 2.00
CA GLY A 271 18.30 -12.97 2.99
C GLY A 271 18.01 -13.61 4.34
N SER A 272 18.48 -12.98 5.43
CA SER A 272 18.16 -13.38 6.82
C SER A 272 16.67 -13.26 7.12
N ILE A 273 16.00 -12.34 6.42
CA ILE A 273 14.54 -12.25 6.34
C ILE A 273 14.04 -12.77 5.00
N ARG A 274 12.77 -13.20 4.99
CA ARG A 274 12.07 -13.54 3.76
C ARG A 274 10.86 -12.63 3.58
N VAL A 275 10.95 -11.71 2.62
CA VAL A 275 9.84 -10.80 2.33
C VAL A 275 8.62 -11.58 1.85
N MET A 276 7.45 -11.10 2.24
CA MET A 276 6.14 -11.58 1.81
C MET A 276 5.53 -10.45 0.98
N PRO A 277 5.70 -10.47 -0.36
CA PRO A 277 5.20 -9.41 -1.22
C PRO A 277 3.70 -9.24 -1.03
N ARG A 278 3.23 -8.00 -1.05
CA ARG A 278 1.81 -7.66 -0.88
C ARG A 278 1.19 -7.02 -2.10
N ARG A 279 1.98 -6.49 -3.03
CA ARG A 279 1.46 -5.86 -4.24
C ARG A 279 0.94 -6.91 -5.21
N ILE A 280 -0.28 -6.71 -5.71
CA ILE A 280 -0.83 -7.38 -6.88
C ILE A 280 -0.82 -6.40 -8.05
N LEU A 281 -0.17 -6.79 -9.14
CA LEU A 281 -0.19 -5.99 -10.37
C LEU A 281 -1.43 -6.38 -11.18
N MET A 282 -2.33 -5.41 -11.40
CA MET A 282 -3.60 -5.60 -12.10
C MET A 282 -3.51 -5.02 -13.50
N LEU A 283 -3.65 -5.85 -14.54
CA LEU A 283 -3.51 -5.44 -15.94
C LEU A 283 -4.86 -5.37 -16.65
N TYR A 284 -5.13 -4.24 -17.28
CA TYR A 284 -6.32 -4.05 -18.11
C TYR A 284 -5.97 -3.40 -19.45
N SER A 285 -6.88 -3.50 -20.41
CA SER A 285 -6.84 -2.82 -21.70
C SER A 285 -8.13 -2.01 -21.85
N GLY A 286 -8.03 -0.76 -22.27
CA GLY A 286 -9.20 0.10 -22.45
C GLY A 286 -8.88 1.59 -22.27
N SER A 287 -9.91 2.34 -21.86
CA SER A 287 -9.83 3.77 -21.55
C SER A 287 -8.84 4.08 -20.43
N ASP A 288 -8.44 5.35 -20.31
CA ASP A 288 -7.56 5.82 -19.23
C ASP A 288 -8.30 5.99 -17.89
N ASP A 289 -9.60 5.71 -17.90
CA ASP A 289 -10.46 5.68 -16.72
C ASP A 289 -10.24 4.40 -15.91
N VAL A 290 -9.19 4.43 -15.10
CA VAL A 290 -8.78 3.32 -14.24
C VAL A 290 -9.81 3.00 -13.13
N MET A 291 -10.67 3.96 -12.78
CA MET A 291 -11.70 3.77 -11.76
C MET A 291 -12.78 2.81 -12.25
N HIS A 292 -13.24 2.97 -13.48
CA HIS A 292 -14.36 2.21 -14.04
C HIS A 292 -13.92 0.97 -14.84
N THR A 293 -13.00 0.19 -14.27
CA THR A 293 -12.58 -1.11 -14.81
C THR A 293 -13.09 -2.25 -13.94
N TYR A 294 -13.32 -3.44 -14.51
CA TYR A 294 -13.71 -4.62 -13.73
C TYR A 294 -12.68 -5.02 -12.65
N LEU A 295 -11.40 -4.71 -12.87
CA LEU A 295 -10.37 -4.93 -11.85
C LEU A 295 -10.60 -4.05 -10.63
N THR A 296 -10.84 -2.75 -10.85
CA THR A 296 -11.09 -1.80 -9.74
C THR A 296 -12.45 -2.06 -9.10
N TRP A 297 -13.51 -2.26 -9.89
CA TRP A 297 -14.86 -2.53 -9.37
C TRP A 297 -14.95 -3.82 -8.57
N PHE A 298 -14.34 -4.90 -9.05
CA PHE A 298 -14.62 -6.23 -8.50
C PHE A 298 -13.38 -6.88 -7.89
N ALA A 299 -12.24 -6.94 -8.59
CA ALA A 299 -11.08 -7.69 -8.09
C ALA A 299 -10.35 -7.02 -6.90
N ALA A 300 -10.34 -5.68 -6.86
CA ALA A 300 -9.56 -4.94 -5.88
C ALA A 300 -10.03 -5.15 -4.43
N MET A 301 -11.34 -5.12 -4.16
CA MET A 301 -11.87 -5.25 -2.80
C MET A 301 -11.53 -6.62 -2.15
N PRO A 302 -11.76 -7.78 -2.80
CA PRO A 302 -11.37 -9.06 -2.22
C PRO A 302 -9.86 -9.18 -1.96
N LEU A 303 -9.02 -8.61 -2.84
CA LEU A 303 -7.57 -8.56 -2.65
C LEU A 303 -7.18 -7.66 -1.47
N ASN A 304 -7.79 -6.48 -1.34
CA ASN A 304 -7.58 -5.59 -0.19
C ASN A 304 -7.97 -6.30 1.11
N TYR A 305 -9.12 -6.98 1.15
CA TYR A 305 -9.53 -7.76 2.31
C TYR A 305 -8.50 -8.84 2.65
N LEU A 306 -7.97 -9.57 1.67
CA LEU A 306 -6.92 -10.58 1.87
C LEU A 306 -5.58 -9.98 2.36
N GLY A 307 -5.48 -8.66 2.48
CA GLY A 307 -4.30 -7.94 2.93
C GLY A 307 -3.36 -7.57 1.80
N TYR A 308 -3.78 -7.55 0.55
CA TYR A 308 -2.93 -7.25 -0.60
C TYR A 308 -3.20 -5.83 -1.15
N ALA A 309 -2.12 -5.11 -1.39
CA ALA A 309 -2.13 -3.80 -2.06
C ALA A 309 -2.31 -4.01 -3.56
N THR A 310 -3.02 -3.11 -4.24
CA THR A 310 -3.35 -3.28 -5.67
C THR A 310 -2.75 -2.15 -6.50
N ARG A 311 -2.15 -2.50 -7.65
CA ARG A 311 -1.56 -1.54 -8.57
C ARG A 311 -2.03 -1.82 -9.98
N THR A 312 -2.83 -0.93 -10.54
CA THR A 312 -3.36 -1.04 -11.90
C THR A 312 -2.37 -0.54 -12.96
N LEU A 313 -2.39 -1.16 -14.13
CA LEU A 313 -1.60 -0.77 -15.30
C LEU A 313 -2.42 -0.93 -16.57
N ASN A 314 -2.58 0.16 -17.33
CA ASN A 314 -3.16 0.12 -18.67
C ASN A 314 -2.10 -0.39 -19.66
N ILE A 315 -2.28 -1.58 -20.21
CA ILE A 315 -1.28 -2.21 -21.11
C ILE A 315 -1.22 -1.54 -22.50
N GLY A 316 -2.24 -0.78 -22.88
CA GLY A 316 -2.27 -0.02 -24.14
C GLY A 316 -1.49 1.29 -24.08
N ARG A 317 -1.13 1.75 -22.89
CA ARG A 317 -0.46 3.06 -22.67
C ARG A 317 0.84 2.96 -21.88
N SER A 318 0.90 2.05 -20.92
CA SER A 318 2.00 1.95 -19.98
C SER A 318 3.04 0.93 -20.44
N GLN A 319 4.30 1.21 -20.15
CA GLN A 319 5.34 0.21 -20.32
C GLN A 319 5.22 -0.86 -19.22
N LEU A 320 5.22 -2.13 -19.63
CA LEU A 320 5.31 -3.24 -18.70
C LEU A 320 6.65 -3.20 -17.95
N PRO A 321 6.68 -3.50 -16.64
CA PRO A 321 7.93 -3.57 -15.88
C PRO A 321 8.95 -4.50 -16.54
N ALA A 322 10.21 -4.07 -16.59
CA ALA A 322 11.29 -4.86 -17.15
C ALA A 322 11.71 -6.00 -16.21
N GLY A 323 12.13 -7.12 -16.81
CA GLY A 323 12.69 -8.26 -16.08
C GLY A 323 11.66 -9.06 -15.25
N PRO A 324 12.12 -10.05 -14.49
CA PRO A 324 11.27 -10.84 -13.61
C PRO A 324 10.81 -10.07 -12.37
N LEU A 325 9.53 -10.17 -12.03
CA LEU A 325 8.95 -9.56 -10.82
C LEU A 325 9.04 -10.46 -9.58
N THR A 326 9.89 -11.47 -9.61
CA THR A 326 10.09 -12.43 -8.50
C THR A 326 10.44 -11.70 -7.21
N GLY A 327 9.63 -11.94 -6.17
CA GLY A 327 9.78 -11.28 -4.87
C GLY A 327 9.36 -9.81 -4.83
N GLN A 328 8.99 -9.19 -5.97
CA GLN A 328 8.53 -7.81 -6.03
C GLN A 328 7.00 -7.70 -5.90
N VAL A 329 6.27 -8.66 -6.45
CA VAL A 329 4.80 -8.75 -6.40
C VAL A 329 4.37 -10.12 -5.88
N ALA A 330 3.19 -10.20 -5.27
CA ALA A 330 2.58 -11.46 -4.88
C ALA A 330 2.01 -12.23 -6.07
N GLY A 331 1.63 -11.50 -7.13
CA GLY A 331 1.18 -12.07 -8.39
C GLY A 331 0.60 -11.00 -9.32
N ILE A 332 0.12 -11.45 -10.46
CA ILE A 332 -0.46 -10.62 -11.52
C ILE A 332 -1.90 -11.07 -11.74
N VAL A 333 -2.83 -10.12 -11.85
CA VAL A 333 -4.23 -10.39 -12.20
C VAL A 333 -4.56 -9.61 -13.47
N THR A 334 -5.06 -10.29 -14.49
CA THR A 334 -5.61 -9.62 -15.68
C THR A 334 -7.11 -9.75 -15.69
N TRP A 335 -7.79 -8.75 -16.25
CA TRP A 335 -9.19 -8.88 -16.61
C TRP A 335 -9.41 -8.22 -17.96
N PHE A 336 -9.48 -9.05 -19.01
CA PHE A 336 -9.62 -8.57 -20.38
C PHE A 336 -11.02 -8.88 -20.92
N GLY A 337 -11.55 -7.97 -21.72
CA GLY A 337 -12.77 -8.17 -22.51
C GLY A 337 -12.50 -8.58 -23.96
N THR A 338 -11.22 -8.78 -24.33
CA THR A 338 -10.79 -9.20 -25.66
C THR A 338 -9.55 -10.09 -25.58
N ASP A 339 -9.46 -11.09 -26.46
CA ASP A 339 -8.25 -11.91 -26.67
C ASP A 339 -7.21 -11.23 -27.57
N ASN A 340 -7.49 -10.05 -28.12
CA ASN A 340 -6.57 -9.35 -29.01
C ASN A 340 -6.36 -7.88 -28.58
N PRO A 341 -5.89 -7.62 -27.34
CA PRO A 341 -5.60 -6.25 -26.92
C PRO A 341 -4.37 -5.68 -27.65
N PRO A 342 -4.17 -4.35 -27.68
CA PRO A 342 -2.97 -3.74 -28.25
C PRO A 342 -1.69 -4.37 -27.71
N HIS A 343 -0.70 -4.60 -28.57
CA HIS A 343 0.58 -5.25 -28.23
C HIS A 343 0.45 -6.69 -27.68
N THR A 344 -0.59 -7.44 -28.07
CA THR A 344 -0.89 -8.83 -27.63
C THR A 344 0.36 -9.71 -27.47
N ARG A 345 1.19 -9.83 -28.51
CA ARG A 345 2.38 -10.71 -28.47
C ARG A 345 3.37 -10.32 -27.38
N LYS A 346 3.63 -9.02 -27.22
CA LYS A 346 4.52 -8.48 -26.19
C LYS A 346 3.98 -8.77 -24.79
N ILE A 347 2.67 -8.63 -24.58
CA ILE A 347 2.02 -8.94 -23.31
C ILE A 347 2.11 -10.43 -23.00
N TYR A 348 1.82 -11.29 -23.97
CA TYR A 348 1.94 -12.74 -23.82
C TYR A 348 3.36 -13.17 -23.47
N ASP A 349 4.36 -12.70 -24.23
CA ASP A 349 5.77 -13.02 -23.97
C ASP A 349 6.21 -12.54 -22.58
N TRP A 350 5.73 -11.36 -22.16
CA TRP A 350 5.98 -10.85 -20.82
C TRP A 350 5.31 -11.71 -19.74
N LEU A 351 4.03 -12.06 -19.87
CA LEU A 351 3.32 -12.94 -18.92
C LEU A 351 4.02 -14.30 -18.81
N ARG A 352 4.42 -14.90 -19.93
CA ARG A 352 5.18 -16.16 -19.98
C ARG A 352 6.51 -16.07 -19.23
N MET A 353 7.22 -14.96 -19.38
CA MET A 353 8.45 -14.70 -18.62
C MET A 353 8.16 -14.64 -17.11
N GLN A 354 7.10 -13.95 -16.69
CA GLN A 354 6.73 -13.87 -15.26
C GLN A 354 6.35 -15.25 -14.69
N MET A 355 5.53 -16.01 -15.41
CA MET A 355 5.15 -17.38 -15.04
C MET A 355 6.38 -18.28 -14.91
N LYS A 356 7.31 -18.23 -15.88
CA LYS A 356 8.57 -18.99 -15.84
C LYS A 356 9.46 -18.58 -14.65
N ALA A 357 9.42 -17.31 -14.26
CA ALA A 357 10.12 -16.81 -13.08
C ALA A 357 9.42 -17.11 -11.74
N GLY A 358 8.32 -17.87 -11.78
CA GLY A 358 7.58 -18.30 -10.60
C GLY A 358 6.60 -17.26 -10.05
N VAL A 359 6.32 -16.17 -10.77
CA VAL A 359 5.30 -15.19 -10.40
C VAL A 359 3.92 -15.74 -10.80
N PRO A 360 2.99 -15.96 -9.85
CA PRO A 360 1.66 -16.46 -10.15
C PRO A 360 0.85 -15.47 -10.99
N VAL A 361 0.15 -15.98 -12.00
CA VAL A 361 -0.71 -15.17 -12.90
C VAL A 361 -2.15 -15.70 -12.86
N VAL A 362 -3.09 -14.78 -12.67
CA VAL A 362 -4.53 -15.01 -12.80
C VAL A 362 -5.06 -14.31 -14.04
N LEU A 363 -5.81 -15.04 -14.87
CA LEU A 363 -6.46 -14.51 -16.06
C LEU A 363 -7.99 -14.56 -15.87
N LEU A 364 -8.66 -13.42 -15.89
CA LEU A 364 -10.11 -13.30 -15.71
C LEU A 364 -10.80 -12.79 -16.98
N GLY A 365 -11.99 -13.33 -17.26
CA GLY A 365 -12.81 -12.94 -18.39
C GLY A 365 -12.33 -13.60 -19.66
N GLN A 366 -11.31 -13.03 -20.29
CA GLN A 366 -10.65 -13.57 -21.48
C GLN A 366 -9.13 -13.65 -21.29
N PHE A 367 -8.45 -14.42 -22.12
CA PHE A 367 -7.00 -14.65 -21.99
C PHE A 367 -6.18 -13.41 -22.31
N GLY A 368 -6.65 -12.58 -23.26
CA GLY A 368 -5.87 -11.46 -23.78
C GLY A 368 -4.81 -11.87 -24.79
N PHE A 369 -4.91 -13.09 -25.33
CA PHE A 369 -4.13 -13.60 -26.46
C PHE A 369 -4.95 -14.67 -27.22
N PRO A 370 -4.65 -14.93 -28.50
CA PRO A 370 -5.39 -15.91 -29.30
C PRO A 370 -5.42 -17.32 -28.70
N SER A 371 -6.59 -17.93 -28.71
CA SER A 371 -6.83 -19.30 -28.23
C SER A 371 -6.41 -20.38 -29.26
N ASN A 372 -5.19 -20.30 -29.77
CA ASN A 372 -4.62 -21.31 -30.66
C ASN A 372 -3.45 -22.07 -30.00
N ARG A 373 -3.06 -23.21 -30.59
CA ARG A 373 -2.03 -24.10 -30.04
C ARG A 373 -0.70 -23.42 -29.72
N ALA A 374 -0.29 -22.39 -30.46
CA ALA A 374 0.97 -21.67 -30.23
C ALA A 374 0.99 -20.89 -28.91
N TYR A 375 -0.16 -20.38 -28.46
CA TYR A 375 -0.31 -19.66 -27.19
C TYR A 375 -0.73 -20.58 -26.04
N LEU A 376 -1.57 -21.58 -26.31
CA LEU A 376 -2.15 -22.44 -25.28
C LEU A 376 -1.23 -23.60 -24.84
N ALA A 377 -0.56 -24.28 -25.79
CA ALA A 377 0.27 -25.44 -25.45
C ALA A 377 1.40 -25.11 -24.44
N PRO A 378 2.11 -23.97 -24.54
CA PRO A 378 3.09 -23.59 -23.53
C PRO A 378 2.51 -23.38 -22.12
N LEU A 379 1.21 -23.09 -22.02
CA LEU A 379 0.47 -22.94 -20.76
C LEU A 379 -0.11 -24.26 -20.24
N GLY A 380 0.08 -25.37 -20.95
CA GLY A 380 -0.51 -26.67 -20.60
C GLY A 380 -2.00 -26.74 -20.92
N LEU A 381 -2.44 -25.97 -21.91
CA LEU A 381 -3.81 -25.93 -22.40
C LEU A 381 -3.86 -26.43 -23.84
N ASP A 382 -4.95 -27.09 -24.22
CA ASP A 382 -5.24 -27.45 -25.60
C ASP A 382 -6.64 -26.98 -25.99
N ALA A 383 -6.80 -26.56 -27.24
CA ALA A 383 -8.09 -26.13 -27.80
C ALA A 383 -8.32 -26.89 -29.10
N PRO A 384 -9.03 -28.02 -29.05
CA PRO A 384 -9.55 -28.71 -30.24
C PRO A 384 -10.49 -27.78 -31.01
N SER A 385 -10.86 -28.16 -32.24
CA SER A 385 -11.85 -27.41 -33.01
C SER A 385 -13.18 -27.30 -32.27
N THR A 386 -13.84 -26.14 -32.34
CA THR A 386 -15.22 -25.94 -31.85
C THR A 386 -16.19 -26.83 -32.67
N PRO A 387 -17.28 -27.38 -32.09
CA PRO A 387 -18.34 -28.01 -32.87
C PRO A 387 -18.90 -27.04 -33.93
N GLY A 388 -19.31 -27.54 -35.10
CA GLY A 388 -19.93 -26.75 -36.17
C GLY A 388 -21.29 -26.16 -35.74
N GLY A 389 -21.85 -25.27 -36.57
CA GLY A 389 -22.95 -24.33 -36.27
C GLY A 389 -24.36 -24.88 -35.97
N GLU A 390 -24.47 -26.03 -35.29
CA GLU A 390 -25.74 -26.53 -34.75
C GLU A 390 -26.02 -25.97 -33.34
N LEU A 391 -27.29 -25.80 -33.00
CA LEU A 391 -27.72 -25.38 -31.66
C LEU A 391 -27.58 -26.53 -30.67
N HIS A 392 -26.56 -26.48 -29.82
CA HIS A 392 -26.31 -27.48 -28.79
C HIS A 392 -26.67 -26.97 -27.39
N LYS A 393 -27.13 -27.88 -26.51
CA LYS A 393 -27.31 -27.58 -25.07
C LYS A 393 -25.96 -27.66 -24.36
N ALA A 394 -25.72 -26.71 -23.44
CA ALA A 394 -24.59 -26.75 -22.54
C ALA A 394 -24.98 -27.38 -21.20
N ARG A 395 -24.12 -28.22 -20.64
CA ARG A 395 -24.30 -28.86 -19.32
C ARG A 395 -23.06 -28.72 -18.46
N ILE A 396 -23.23 -28.65 -17.15
CA ILE A 396 -22.12 -28.68 -16.19
C ILE A 396 -21.78 -30.15 -15.94
N THR A 397 -20.52 -30.54 -16.18
CA THR A 397 -20.04 -31.92 -15.91
C THR A 397 -19.18 -31.99 -14.65
N HIS A 398 -18.57 -30.87 -14.25
CA HIS A 398 -17.84 -30.75 -12.99
C HIS A 398 -17.98 -29.34 -12.42
N GLU A 399 -18.19 -29.24 -11.11
CA GLU A 399 -18.26 -27.96 -10.37
C GLU A 399 -17.65 -28.14 -8.97
N ASN A 400 -16.64 -27.34 -8.64
CA ASN A 400 -16.09 -27.27 -7.30
C ASN A 400 -16.72 -26.11 -6.51
N ARG A 401 -17.60 -26.46 -5.56
CA ARG A 401 -18.41 -25.50 -4.78
C ARG A 401 -17.62 -24.63 -3.79
N ASP A 402 -16.36 -24.96 -3.51
CA ASP A 402 -15.50 -24.05 -2.71
C ASP A 402 -15.13 -22.79 -3.50
N PHE A 403 -15.12 -22.90 -4.84
CA PHE A 403 -14.66 -21.86 -5.76
C PHE A 403 -15.76 -21.30 -6.65
N VAL A 404 -16.81 -22.06 -6.93
CA VAL A 404 -17.81 -21.73 -7.95
C VAL A 404 -19.21 -21.84 -7.34
N GLY A 405 -20.15 -21.01 -7.79
CA GLY A 405 -21.50 -20.93 -7.23
C GLY A 405 -21.61 -20.03 -6.00
N PHE A 406 -20.76 -19.00 -5.88
CA PHE A 406 -20.58 -18.22 -4.65
C PHE A 406 -21.80 -17.38 -4.24
N GLU A 407 -22.24 -16.45 -5.08
CA GLU A 407 -23.44 -15.61 -4.82
C GLU A 407 -24.64 -16.02 -5.68
N GLY A 408 -24.43 -16.95 -6.62
CA GLY A 408 -25.49 -17.47 -7.47
C GLY A 408 -25.02 -18.69 -8.27
N PRO A 409 -25.97 -19.51 -8.77
CA PRO A 409 -25.65 -20.73 -9.49
C PRO A 409 -24.99 -20.44 -10.85
N VAL A 410 -24.16 -21.37 -11.31
CA VAL A 410 -23.62 -21.37 -12.67
C VAL A 410 -24.75 -21.62 -13.68
N LEU A 411 -24.76 -20.86 -14.77
CA LEU A 411 -25.63 -21.09 -15.91
C LEU A 411 -24.75 -21.44 -17.12
N PRO A 412 -24.73 -22.71 -17.57
CA PRO A 412 -23.87 -23.13 -18.68
C PRO A 412 -24.29 -22.44 -19.98
N SER A 413 -23.31 -21.99 -20.78
CA SER A 413 -23.54 -21.22 -22.02
C SER A 413 -22.92 -21.92 -23.22
N ALA A 414 -23.76 -22.36 -24.16
CA ALA A 414 -23.28 -22.90 -25.45
C ALA A 414 -22.73 -21.80 -26.36
N ALA A 415 -23.28 -20.58 -26.28
CA ALA A 415 -22.82 -19.44 -27.08
C ALA A 415 -21.43 -18.94 -26.68
N SER A 416 -21.04 -19.17 -25.43
CA SER A 416 -19.71 -18.81 -24.90
C SER A 416 -18.76 -20.00 -24.84
N PHE A 417 -19.15 -21.15 -25.39
CA PHE A 417 -18.38 -22.38 -25.27
C PHE A 417 -17.10 -22.33 -26.11
N ALA A 418 -15.98 -22.63 -25.47
CA ALA A 418 -14.70 -22.86 -26.13
C ALA A 418 -14.14 -24.19 -25.61
N PRO A 419 -13.87 -25.21 -26.44
CA PRO A 419 -13.51 -26.58 -25.99
C PRO A 419 -12.08 -26.67 -25.39
N LEU A 420 -11.74 -25.76 -24.49
CA LEU A 420 -10.45 -25.68 -23.82
C LEU A 420 -10.29 -26.86 -22.86
N THR A 421 -9.18 -27.58 -22.97
CA THR A 421 -8.85 -28.69 -22.08
C THR A 421 -7.54 -28.44 -21.34
N LEU A 422 -7.48 -28.95 -20.11
CA LEU A 422 -6.36 -28.76 -19.20
C LEU A 422 -5.46 -30.00 -19.18
N ALA A 423 -4.22 -29.88 -19.64
CA ALA A 423 -3.25 -30.98 -19.59
C ALA A 423 -2.62 -31.14 -18.18
N ARG A 424 -2.46 -30.04 -17.44
CA ARG A 424 -1.89 -30.04 -16.08
C ARG A 424 -2.57 -29.00 -15.20
N GLY A 425 -3.10 -29.45 -14.07
CA GLY A 425 -3.71 -28.58 -13.06
C GLY A 425 -4.95 -29.23 -12.45
N HIS A 426 -5.83 -28.40 -11.90
CA HIS A 426 -7.10 -28.81 -11.32
C HIS A 426 -8.23 -28.01 -11.98
N ALA A 427 -9.12 -28.71 -12.68
CA ALA A 427 -10.38 -28.13 -13.14
C ALA A 427 -11.25 -27.77 -11.93
N LEU A 428 -11.91 -26.62 -11.99
CA LEU A 428 -12.87 -26.14 -10.99
C LEU A 428 -14.28 -26.02 -11.57
N LEU A 429 -14.40 -25.84 -12.89
CA LEU A 429 -15.66 -25.85 -13.63
C LEU A 429 -15.42 -26.45 -15.01
N ASP A 430 -16.13 -27.53 -15.33
CA ASP A 430 -16.17 -28.11 -16.66
C ASP A 430 -17.58 -28.02 -17.25
N ILE A 431 -17.65 -27.56 -18.50
CA ILE A 431 -18.88 -27.41 -19.29
C ILE A 431 -18.78 -28.35 -20.48
N GLU A 432 -19.84 -29.08 -20.79
CA GLU A 432 -19.93 -29.92 -21.98
C GLU A 432 -20.94 -29.36 -22.98
N VAL A 433 -20.53 -29.29 -24.24
CA VAL A 433 -21.38 -28.96 -25.40
C VAL A 433 -21.05 -29.93 -26.52
N ALA A 434 -22.07 -30.63 -27.03
CA ALA A 434 -21.93 -31.60 -28.13
C ALA A 434 -20.83 -32.67 -27.92
N GLY A 435 -20.71 -33.18 -26.68
CA GLY A 435 -19.69 -34.18 -26.32
C GLY A 435 -18.26 -33.66 -26.23
N LYS A 436 -18.03 -32.35 -26.44
CA LYS A 436 -16.75 -31.69 -26.17
C LYS A 436 -16.81 -30.98 -24.82
N THR A 437 -15.68 -30.95 -24.13
CA THR A 437 -15.55 -30.34 -22.80
C THR A 437 -14.75 -29.04 -22.87
N GLU A 438 -15.20 -28.05 -22.10
CA GLU A 438 -14.50 -26.82 -21.76
C GLU A 438 -14.19 -26.82 -20.26
N THR A 439 -12.91 -26.82 -19.89
CA THR A 439 -12.47 -26.45 -18.56
C THR A 439 -12.45 -24.93 -18.45
N ALA A 440 -13.58 -24.35 -18.03
CA ALA A 440 -13.81 -22.91 -18.03
C ALA A 440 -13.11 -22.19 -16.86
N ILE A 441 -12.87 -22.90 -15.76
CA ILE A 441 -12.16 -22.38 -14.57
C ILE A 441 -11.17 -23.44 -14.10
N ALA A 442 -9.91 -23.05 -13.88
CA ALA A 442 -8.89 -23.97 -13.38
C ALA A 442 -7.78 -23.30 -12.57
N LEU A 443 -7.16 -24.11 -11.71
CA LEU A 443 -5.86 -23.84 -11.08
C LEU A 443 -4.75 -24.54 -11.87
N THR A 444 -3.66 -23.83 -12.14
CA THR A 444 -2.57 -24.32 -13.01
C THR A 444 -1.20 -24.21 -12.32
N PRO A 445 -0.15 -24.86 -12.87
CA PRO A 445 1.22 -24.69 -12.39
C PRO A 445 1.79 -23.28 -12.50
N TRP A 446 1.15 -22.36 -13.23
CA TRP A 446 1.55 -20.96 -13.35
C TRP A 446 0.59 -19.98 -12.66
N GLY A 447 -0.56 -20.44 -12.18
CA GLY A 447 -1.52 -19.65 -11.41
C GLY A 447 -2.94 -20.19 -11.57
N GLY A 448 -3.78 -19.49 -12.33
CA GLY A 448 -5.13 -19.96 -12.65
C GLY A 448 -5.86 -19.07 -13.66
N TYR A 449 -6.99 -19.52 -14.15
CA TYR A 449 -7.87 -18.72 -15.00
C TYR A 449 -9.34 -18.98 -14.70
N ALA A 450 -10.18 -17.99 -14.96
CA ALA A 450 -11.64 -18.09 -14.92
C ALA A 450 -12.23 -17.31 -16.09
N LEU A 451 -12.89 -18.01 -17.02
CA LEU A 451 -13.41 -17.42 -18.25
C LEU A 451 -14.82 -16.85 -18.06
N ALA A 452 -15.13 -15.80 -18.81
CA ALA A 452 -16.50 -15.32 -18.93
C ALA A 452 -17.38 -16.39 -19.62
N PRO A 453 -18.66 -16.55 -19.22
CA PRO A 453 -19.42 -15.71 -18.29
C PRO A 453 -19.35 -16.15 -16.82
N TYR A 454 -18.41 -17.03 -16.45
CA TYR A 454 -18.41 -17.72 -15.15
C TYR A 454 -17.63 -17.00 -14.03
N VAL A 455 -17.16 -15.77 -14.27
CA VAL A 455 -16.50 -14.93 -13.24
C VAL A 455 -17.54 -14.16 -12.43
N VAL A 456 -18.22 -13.22 -13.11
CA VAL A 456 -19.33 -12.43 -12.60
C VAL A 456 -20.47 -12.50 -13.61
N ARG A 457 -21.71 -12.49 -13.12
CA ARG A 457 -22.91 -12.45 -13.95
C ARG A 457 -23.57 -11.09 -13.84
N SER A 458 -23.78 -10.42 -14.95
CA SER A 458 -24.66 -9.25 -15.01
C SER A 458 -26.11 -9.69 -14.83
N LEU A 459 -26.83 -9.06 -13.91
CA LEU A 459 -28.23 -9.36 -13.63
C LEU A 459 -29.15 -8.69 -14.67
N PRO A 460 -30.32 -9.30 -15.00
CA PRO A 460 -31.22 -8.80 -16.03
C PRO A 460 -31.59 -7.33 -15.83
N ARG A 461 -31.50 -6.56 -16.92
CA ARG A 461 -31.63 -5.10 -16.91
C ARG A 461 -33.03 -4.60 -16.56
N GLY A 462 -34.11 -5.29 -16.95
CA GLY A 462 -35.47 -4.77 -16.83
C GLY A 462 -35.58 -3.31 -17.29
N ASP A 463 -36.33 -2.50 -16.54
CA ASP A 463 -36.44 -1.03 -16.70
C ASP A 463 -35.36 -0.26 -15.91
N THR A 464 -34.34 -0.94 -15.38
CA THR A 464 -33.33 -0.32 -14.53
C THR A 464 -32.37 0.55 -15.37
N PRO A 465 -32.13 1.82 -14.99
CA PRO A 465 -31.15 2.69 -15.64
C PRO A 465 -29.74 2.09 -15.70
N ARG A 466 -28.91 2.52 -16.67
CA ARG A 466 -27.56 1.97 -16.92
C ARG A 466 -26.63 2.08 -15.69
N ASP A 467 -26.80 3.13 -14.91
CA ASP A 467 -26.08 3.43 -13.66
C ASP A 467 -26.49 2.53 -12.48
N MET A 468 -27.51 1.68 -12.66
CA MET A 468 -28.01 0.74 -11.65
C MET A 468 -27.84 -0.72 -12.07
N LEU A 469 -26.97 -1.00 -13.06
CA LEU A 469 -26.66 -2.36 -13.49
C LEU A 469 -25.99 -3.14 -12.36
N GLN A 470 -26.57 -4.29 -12.02
CA GLN A 470 -26.06 -5.15 -10.95
C GLN A 470 -25.29 -6.33 -11.52
N SER A 471 -24.30 -6.77 -10.75
CA SER A 471 -23.57 -7.99 -11.02
C SER A 471 -23.51 -8.87 -9.78
N SER A 472 -23.35 -10.18 -9.96
CA SER A 472 -23.13 -11.13 -8.85
C SER A 472 -21.92 -11.99 -9.13
N TRP A 473 -21.13 -12.28 -8.10
CA TRP A 473 -20.01 -13.22 -8.20
C TRP A 473 -20.52 -14.65 -8.42
N ILE A 474 -20.05 -15.29 -9.48
CA ILE A 474 -20.21 -16.73 -9.67
C ILE A 474 -19.00 -17.44 -9.08
N LEU A 475 -17.81 -16.92 -9.35
CA LEU A 475 -16.56 -17.32 -8.73
C LEU A 475 -16.48 -16.78 -7.29
N ASN A 476 -16.06 -17.58 -6.31
CA ASN A 476 -15.67 -17.12 -4.98
C ASN A 476 -14.31 -16.42 -5.07
N PRO A 477 -14.25 -15.07 -5.05
CA PRO A 477 -13.01 -14.36 -5.32
C PRO A 477 -11.97 -14.61 -4.22
N PHE A 478 -12.39 -14.77 -2.96
CA PHE A 478 -11.47 -14.97 -1.84
C PHE A 478 -10.76 -16.33 -1.92
N ALA A 479 -11.51 -17.40 -2.20
CA ALA A 479 -10.93 -18.74 -2.34
C ALA A 479 -10.05 -18.83 -3.58
N PHE A 480 -10.56 -18.34 -4.72
CA PHE A 480 -9.85 -18.43 -5.99
C PHE A 480 -8.56 -17.62 -6.00
N PHE A 481 -8.57 -16.34 -5.59
CA PHE A 481 -7.33 -15.55 -5.55
C PHE A 481 -6.30 -16.15 -4.60
N LYS A 482 -6.72 -16.64 -3.43
CA LYS A 482 -5.81 -17.31 -2.49
C LYS A 482 -5.12 -18.53 -3.11
N ALA A 483 -5.89 -19.38 -3.80
CA ALA A 483 -5.36 -20.59 -4.42
C ALA A 483 -4.52 -20.30 -5.68
N ALA A 484 -5.08 -19.55 -6.64
CA ALA A 484 -4.47 -19.29 -7.94
C ALA A 484 -3.21 -18.42 -7.81
N LEU A 485 -3.21 -17.41 -6.94
CA LEU A 485 -2.02 -16.59 -6.68
C LEU A 485 -1.10 -17.20 -5.60
N ARG A 486 -1.46 -18.35 -5.02
CA ARG A 486 -0.69 -19.06 -3.98
C ARG A 486 -0.36 -18.17 -2.79
N LEU A 487 -1.36 -17.39 -2.36
CA LEU A 487 -1.21 -16.41 -1.30
C LEU A 487 -0.95 -17.13 0.03
N PRO A 488 0.21 -16.89 0.68
CA PRO A 488 0.53 -17.56 1.94
C PRO A 488 -0.36 -17.04 3.07
N THR A 489 -0.55 -17.88 4.09
CA THR A 489 -1.13 -17.42 5.36
C THR A 489 -0.16 -16.44 6.04
N MET A 490 -0.61 -15.21 6.28
CA MET A 490 0.15 -14.13 6.93
C MET A 490 -0.79 -13.13 7.61
N PRO A 491 -0.30 -12.32 8.56
CA PRO A 491 -1.05 -11.16 9.04
C PRO A 491 -1.38 -10.20 7.89
N ALA A 492 -2.62 -9.74 7.83
CA ALA A 492 -3.12 -8.80 6.84
C ALA A 492 -3.34 -7.43 7.49
N PRO A 493 -2.74 -6.33 7.01
CA PRO A 493 -3.08 -4.99 7.51
C PRO A 493 -4.58 -4.69 7.31
N ASP A 494 -5.18 -3.89 8.20
CA ASP A 494 -6.63 -3.74 8.27
C ASP A 494 -7.06 -2.27 8.41
N THR A 495 -7.76 -1.78 7.40
CA THR A 495 -8.20 -0.38 7.32
C THR A 495 -9.54 -0.10 8.01
N THR A 496 -10.17 -1.11 8.58
CA THR A 496 -11.53 -1.02 9.14
C THR A 496 -11.54 -0.80 10.65
N THR A 497 -10.41 -1.06 11.31
CA THR A 497 -10.30 -1.16 12.76
C THR A 497 -9.12 -0.35 13.30
N ALA A 498 -9.29 0.29 14.44
CA ALA A 498 -8.18 0.83 15.23
C ALA A 498 -8.40 0.56 16.71
N SER A 499 -7.34 0.16 17.41
CA SER A 499 -7.41 -0.20 18.84
C SER A 499 -8.53 -1.19 19.15
N GLY A 500 -8.79 -2.13 18.24
CA GLY A 500 -9.76 -3.22 18.42
C GLY A 500 -11.23 -2.83 18.31
N ARG A 501 -11.55 -1.63 17.82
CA ARG A 501 -12.93 -1.25 17.49
C ARG A 501 -13.02 -0.80 16.03
N ARG A 502 -14.18 -1.03 15.39
CA ARG A 502 -14.46 -0.56 14.04
C ARG A 502 -14.36 0.97 13.99
N LEU A 503 -13.74 1.51 12.95
CA LEU A 503 -13.63 2.95 12.75
C LEU A 503 -15.00 3.57 12.49
N LEU A 504 -15.16 4.82 12.93
CA LEU A 504 -16.33 5.66 12.66
C LEU A 504 -15.86 7.05 12.24
N PHE A 505 -16.39 7.57 11.15
CA PHE A 505 -16.21 8.96 10.74
C PHE A 505 -17.42 9.46 9.96
N ALA A 506 -17.50 10.78 9.81
CA ALA A 506 -18.52 11.42 8.97
C ALA A 506 -17.87 12.38 7.98
N GLN A 507 -18.51 12.58 6.83
CA GLN A 507 -18.09 13.56 5.84
C GLN A 507 -19.29 14.26 5.21
N ILE A 508 -19.11 15.56 4.91
CA ILE A 508 -20.11 16.42 4.28
C ILE A 508 -19.52 17.01 3.01
N ASP A 509 -20.07 16.65 1.87
CA ASP A 509 -19.74 17.28 0.60
C ASP A 509 -20.37 18.67 0.50
N GLY A 510 -19.70 19.56 -0.24
CA GLY A 510 -20.00 21.00 -0.25
C GLY A 510 -21.38 21.35 -0.81
N ASP A 511 -22.05 20.42 -1.48
CA ASP A 511 -23.28 20.66 -2.23
C ASP A 511 -24.44 21.17 -1.38
N GLY A 512 -25.12 22.16 -1.95
CA GLY A 512 -26.38 22.65 -1.42
C GLY A 512 -26.25 23.44 -0.12
N PHE A 513 -25.07 23.97 0.20
CA PHE A 513 -24.81 24.78 1.39
C PHE A 513 -25.85 25.90 1.57
N ALA A 514 -26.12 26.65 0.49
CA ALA A 514 -27.06 27.76 0.44
C ALA A 514 -28.54 27.35 0.29
N SER A 515 -28.83 26.07 0.05
CA SER A 515 -30.20 25.59 -0.25
C SER A 515 -31.17 25.98 0.86
N GLY A 516 -32.32 26.58 0.52
CA GLY A 516 -33.35 26.89 1.52
C GLY A 516 -34.00 25.64 2.10
N SER A 517 -34.21 25.60 3.42
CA SER A 517 -34.94 24.50 4.04
C SER A 517 -36.44 24.57 3.80
N TRP A 518 -37.00 23.44 3.39
CA TRP A 518 -38.44 23.19 3.21
C TRP A 518 -39.05 22.54 4.45
N ASN A 519 -38.24 22.27 5.48
CA ASN A 519 -38.75 21.84 6.77
C ASN A 519 -39.49 23.00 7.42
N TYR A 520 -40.75 22.78 7.82
CA TYR A 520 -41.60 23.80 8.44
C TYR A 520 -40.91 24.52 9.62
N ASN A 521 -40.16 23.78 10.45
CA ASN A 521 -39.49 24.33 11.63
C ASN A 521 -38.26 25.20 11.30
N TYR A 522 -37.72 25.11 10.09
CA TYR A 522 -36.52 25.83 9.66
C TYR A 522 -36.73 26.58 8.35
N ARG A 523 -37.99 26.85 8.00
CA ARG A 523 -38.35 27.45 6.72
C ARG A 523 -37.61 28.78 6.53
N GLY A 524 -36.95 28.93 5.39
CA GLY A 524 -36.16 30.14 5.07
C GLY A 524 -34.72 30.14 5.60
N GLN A 525 -34.33 29.19 6.46
CA GLN A 525 -32.92 29.01 6.84
C GLN A 525 -32.14 28.27 5.74
N PRO A 526 -30.86 28.60 5.52
CA PRO A 526 -29.96 27.76 4.71
C PRO A 526 -29.83 26.35 5.28
N ALA A 527 -29.71 25.35 4.41
CA ALA A 527 -29.58 23.95 4.80
C ALA A 527 -28.32 23.74 5.64
N ALA A 528 -27.23 24.46 5.36
CA ALA A 528 -26.04 24.46 6.19
C ALA A 528 -26.28 24.95 7.63
N GLN A 529 -27.17 25.93 7.85
CA GLN A 529 -27.55 26.36 9.20
C GLN A 529 -28.29 25.23 9.93
N VAL A 530 -29.21 24.56 9.24
CA VAL A 530 -29.95 23.42 9.80
C VAL A 530 -29.01 22.27 10.15
N ILE A 531 -28.06 21.92 9.27
CA ILE A 531 -27.04 20.89 9.54
C ILE A 531 -26.15 21.29 10.72
N LEU A 532 -25.68 22.54 10.78
CA LEU A 532 -24.91 23.04 11.91
C LEU A 532 -25.67 22.84 13.24
N ASP A 533 -26.93 23.24 13.29
CA ASP A 533 -27.70 23.25 14.53
C ASP A 533 -28.23 21.87 14.94
N ARG A 534 -28.69 21.07 13.97
CA ARG A 534 -29.41 19.81 14.24
C ARG A 534 -28.50 18.59 14.22
N ILE A 535 -27.40 18.66 13.50
CA ILE A 535 -26.47 17.53 13.34
C ILE A 535 -25.14 17.85 14.01
N LEU A 536 -24.40 18.85 13.54
CA LEU A 536 -23.01 19.06 13.98
C LEU A 536 -22.88 19.51 15.44
N LYS A 537 -23.77 20.37 15.95
CA LYS A 537 -23.78 20.74 17.38
C LYS A 537 -24.25 19.61 18.30
N ARG A 538 -25.08 18.70 17.78
CA ARG A 538 -25.69 17.58 18.50
C ARG A 538 -24.77 16.36 18.56
N TYR A 539 -24.22 15.96 17.42
CA TYR A 539 -23.40 14.76 17.25
C TYR A 539 -21.93 15.15 17.13
N ARG A 540 -21.22 15.11 18.25
CA ARG A 540 -19.84 15.59 18.39
C ARG A 540 -18.81 14.54 18.01
N ILE A 541 -18.90 13.99 16.80
CA ILE A 541 -17.94 13.03 16.26
C ILE A 541 -17.07 13.69 15.18
N PRO A 542 -15.85 13.16 14.95
CA PRO A 542 -14.99 13.60 13.85
C PRO A 542 -15.73 13.63 12.52
N THR A 543 -15.82 14.83 11.93
CA THR A 543 -16.51 15.08 10.67
C THR A 543 -15.61 15.90 9.76
N ALA A 544 -15.40 15.50 8.51
CA ALA A 544 -14.87 16.43 7.50
C ALA A 544 -16.06 17.21 6.92
N ALA A 545 -15.97 18.54 6.94
CA ALA A 545 -16.97 19.39 6.32
C ALA A 545 -16.28 20.20 5.22
N SER A 546 -16.62 19.94 3.96
CA SER A 546 -16.11 20.69 2.83
C SER A 546 -17.06 21.80 2.40
N VAL A 547 -16.58 22.67 1.53
CA VAL A 547 -17.34 23.76 0.90
C VAL A 547 -16.80 23.99 -0.51
N ILE A 548 -17.67 24.47 -1.41
CA ILE A 548 -17.28 24.93 -2.75
C ILE A 548 -16.75 26.36 -2.62
N ALA A 549 -15.47 26.58 -2.88
CA ALA A 549 -14.80 27.82 -2.48
C ALA A 549 -15.39 29.08 -3.17
N SER A 550 -15.88 28.95 -4.40
CA SER A 550 -16.50 30.05 -5.13
C SER A 550 -17.81 30.56 -4.52
N GLU A 551 -18.47 29.81 -3.64
CA GLU A 551 -19.68 30.28 -2.93
C GLU A 551 -19.38 31.35 -1.86
N PHE A 552 -18.10 31.58 -1.53
CA PHE A 552 -17.68 32.39 -0.39
C PHE A 552 -16.77 33.56 -0.75
N VAL A 553 -16.57 33.86 -2.04
CA VAL A 553 -15.79 35.00 -2.54
C VAL A 553 -16.69 35.98 -3.30
N GLU A 554 -16.36 37.27 -3.29
CA GLU A 554 -17.25 38.33 -3.80
C GLU A 554 -17.39 38.33 -5.33
N ASP A 555 -16.36 37.85 -6.02
CA ASP A 555 -16.28 37.62 -7.46
C ASP A 555 -16.62 36.16 -7.84
N GLY A 556 -17.26 35.43 -6.93
CA GLY A 556 -17.56 34.01 -7.05
C GLY A 556 -18.96 33.70 -7.61
N LEU A 557 -19.53 32.57 -7.17
CA LEU A 557 -20.82 32.08 -7.65
C LEU A 557 -22.00 32.97 -7.21
N TYR A 558 -21.94 33.50 -5.98
CA TYR A 558 -23.04 34.22 -5.35
C TYR A 558 -22.78 35.73 -5.24
N PRO A 559 -23.83 36.57 -5.28
CA PRO A 559 -23.68 38.00 -5.03
C PRO A 559 -23.24 38.27 -3.59
N LYS A 560 -22.61 39.42 -3.37
CA LYS A 560 -22.07 39.83 -2.06
C LYS A 560 -23.03 39.64 -0.87
N GLN A 561 -24.30 39.99 -1.03
CA GLN A 561 -25.30 39.85 0.05
C GLN A 561 -25.46 38.39 0.51
N GLU A 562 -25.48 37.45 -0.43
CA GLU A 562 -25.61 36.02 -0.12
C GLU A 562 -24.30 35.48 0.47
N VAL A 563 -23.15 35.92 -0.05
CA VAL A 563 -21.83 35.60 0.52
C VAL A 563 -21.72 36.06 1.98
N ASP A 564 -22.16 37.28 2.27
CA ASP A 564 -22.16 37.86 3.63
C ASP A 564 -23.12 37.10 4.57
N ARG A 565 -24.20 36.50 4.03
CA ARG A 565 -25.12 35.60 4.76
C ARG A 565 -24.50 34.22 5.07
N LEU A 566 -23.76 33.64 4.13
CA LEU A 566 -23.25 32.26 4.24
C LEU A 566 -21.91 32.14 4.99
N ARG A 567 -21.01 33.13 4.86
CA ARG A 567 -19.68 33.12 5.51
C ARG A 567 -19.74 32.90 7.04
N PRO A 568 -20.63 33.56 7.81
CA PRO A 568 -20.74 33.31 9.25
C PRO A 568 -21.07 31.85 9.59
N ILE A 569 -21.92 31.19 8.78
CA ILE A 569 -22.33 29.79 8.97
C ILE A 569 -21.13 28.87 8.75
N ALA A 570 -20.40 29.03 7.65
CA ALA A 570 -19.22 28.23 7.35
C ALA A 570 -18.13 28.40 8.42
N ARG A 571 -17.86 29.64 8.86
CA ARG A 571 -16.93 29.93 9.97
C ARG A 571 -17.39 29.26 11.28
N ALA A 572 -18.69 29.26 11.58
CA ALA A 572 -19.22 28.60 12.76
C ALA A 572 -19.05 27.07 12.71
N ILE A 573 -19.29 26.45 11.54
CA ILE A 573 -19.03 25.03 11.30
C ILE A 573 -17.53 24.73 11.51
N PHE A 574 -16.65 25.48 10.86
CA PHE A 574 -15.20 25.26 10.93
C PHE A 574 -14.59 25.56 12.30
N LYS A 575 -15.27 26.33 13.16
CA LYS A 575 -14.84 26.55 14.56
C LYS A 575 -15.07 25.33 15.45
N LEU A 576 -15.95 24.39 15.08
CA LEU A 576 -16.23 23.20 15.89
C LEU A 576 -14.96 22.32 16.04
N PRO A 577 -14.61 21.87 17.27
CA PRO A 577 -13.39 21.07 17.48
C PRO A 577 -13.41 19.68 16.83
N TRP A 578 -14.60 19.10 16.64
CA TRP A 578 -14.80 17.79 16.00
C TRP A 578 -15.06 17.88 14.50
N VAL A 579 -14.93 19.08 13.89
CA VAL A 579 -14.96 19.26 12.44
C VAL A 579 -13.53 19.44 11.93
N GLU A 580 -13.12 18.77 10.87
CA GLU A 580 -11.94 19.16 10.08
C GLU A 580 -12.39 19.82 8.78
N ILE A 581 -11.60 20.78 8.31
CA ILE A 581 -11.95 21.58 7.14
C ILE A 581 -11.61 20.78 5.88
N GLY A 582 -12.61 20.58 5.03
CA GLY A 582 -12.47 20.04 3.69
C GLY A 582 -12.54 21.14 2.62
N SER A 583 -12.00 20.85 1.44
CA SER A 583 -12.30 21.60 0.21
C SER A 583 -13.17 20.72 -0.70
N HIS A 584 -14.21 21.29 -1.29
CA HIS A 584 -15.00 20.65 -2.34
C HIS A 584 -14.78 21.36 -3.68
N THR A 585 -13.52 21.74 -3.90
CA THR A 585 -13.02 22.43 -5.09
C THR A 585 -13.46 23.89 -5.20
N TYR A 586 -13.06 24.58 -6.28
CA TYR A 586 -13.45 25.97 -6.51
C TYR A 586 -14.80 26.06 -7.19
N SER A 587 -14.97 25.34 -8.31
CA SER A 587 -16.15 25.43 -9.17
C SER A 587 -17.05 24.22 -9.17
N HIS A 588 -16.73 23.18 -8.40
CA HIS A 588 -17.43 21.90 -8.43
C HIS A 588 -17.49 21.31 -9.84
N PRO A 589 -16.36 20.85 -10.40
CA PRO A 589 -16.38 20.02 -11.60
C PRO A 589 -17.35 18.84 -11.44
N PHE A 590 -18.33 18.75 -12.34
CA PHE A 590 -19.28 17.64 -12.43
C PHE A 590 -18.70 16.48 -13.26
N ASP A 591 -17.91 16.79 -14.28
CA ASP A 591 -17.21 15.84 -15.17
C ASP A 591 -15.75 16.27 -15.27
N TRP A 592 -14.90 15.65 -14.45
CA TRP A 592 -13.47 15.96 -14.39
C TRP A 592 -12.76 15.61 -15.71
N PRO A 593 -12.89 14.40 -16.28
CA PRO A 593 -12.20 14.04 -17.51
C PRO A 593 -12.52 14.97 -18.68
N ALA A 594 -13.77 15.40 -18.83
CA ALA A 594 -14.14 16.33 -19.90
C ALA A 594 -13.47 17.70 -19.73
N LEU A 595 -13.47 18.26 -18.51
CA LEU A 595 -12.87 19.57 -18.22
C LEU A 595 -11.33 19.55 -18.26
N GLU A 596 -10.71 18.46 -17.83
CA GLU A 596 -9.27 18.26 -17.92
C GLU A 596 -8.82 18.11 -19.39
N HIS A 597 -9.66 17.51 -20.24
CA HIS A 597 -9.42 17.41 -21.67
C HIS A 597 -9.65 18.74 -22.40
N ASP A 598 -10.77 19.42 -22.13
CA ASP A 598 -11.11 20.70 -22.73
C ASP A 598 -11.63 21.71 -21.68
N PRO A 599 -10.74 22.57 -21.16
CA PRO A 599 -11.12 23.64 -20.24
C PRO A 599 -12.10 24.68 -20.82
N ASN A 600 -12.30 24.72 -22.14
CA ASN A 600 -13.30 25.61 -22.76
C ASN A 600 -14.74 25.15 -22.50
N LEU A 601 -14.96 23.91 -22.06
CA LEU A 601 -16.28 23.42 -21.67
C LEU A 601 -16.81 24.06 -20.38
N SER A 602 -15.95 24.80 -19.67
CA SER A 602 -16.31 25.42 -18.39
C SER A 602 -17.51 26.36 -18.53
N ALA A 603 -18.52 26.14 -17.70
CA ALA A 603 -19.81 26.83 -17.80
C ALA A 603 -19.70 28.35 -17.62
N GLY A 604 -18.71 28.82 -16.85
CA GLY A 604 -18.43 30.24 -16.62
C GLY A 604 -18.04 31.05 -17.86
N LEU A 605 -17.56 30.38 -18.92
CA LEU A 605 -17.16 31.01 -20.18
C LEU A 605 -18.33 31.26 -21.14
N HIS A 606 -19.37 30.42 -21.06
CA HIS A 606 -20.52 30.44 -21.97
C HIS A 606 -21.71 31.21 -21.40
N LEU A 607 -21.45 32.12 -20.46
CA LEU A 607 -22.46 33.00 -19.88
C LEU A 607 -22.93 34.04 -20.92
N GLY A 608 -23.97 33.69 -21.69
CA GLY A 608 -24.74 34.59 -22.56
C GLY A 608 -26.22 34.71 -22.11
N LYS A 609 -26.92 35.77 -22.54
CA LYS A 609 -28.32 36.10 -22.17
C LYS A 609 -29.36 35.12 -22.76
N THR A 610 -29.32 33.82 -22.49
CA THR A 610 -30.45 32.95 -22.84
C THR A 610 -30.56 31.81 -21.86
N GLU A 611 -31.57 31.95 -21.00
CA GLU A 611 -32.10 30.98 -20.04
C GLU A 611 -31.24 30.70 -18.80
N ARG A 612 -31.27 31.67 -17.90
CA ARG A 612 -31.27 31.38 -16.47
C ARG A 612 -32.63 30.78 -16.11
N ASP A 613 -32.67 29.65 -15.41
CA ASP A 613 -33.91 29.23 -14.77
C ASP A 613 -34.29 30.22 -13.64
N ASN A 614 -35.46 30.03 -13.03
CA ASN A 614 -35.98 30.89 -11.95
C ASN A 614 -35.10 30.89 -10.69
N ARG A 615 -34.03 30.07 -10.67
CA ARG A 615 -33.03 29.94 -9.61
C ARG A 615 -31.65 30.45 -10.03
N GLY A 616 -31.51 30.97 -11.25
CA GLY A 616 -30.30 31.62 -11.74
C GLY A 616 -29.28 30.70 -12.43
N TYR A 617 -29.61 29.42 -12.66
CA TYR A 617 -28.69 28.46 -13.30
C TYR A 617 -28.64 28.64 -14.82
N VAL A 618 -27.43 28.73 -15.38
CA VAL A 618 -27.19 28.69 -16.84
C VAL A 618 -27.25 27.24 -17.30
N ARG A 619 -28.09 26.95 -18.31
CA ARG A 619 -28.25 25.62 -18.88
C ARG A 619 -27.49 25.48 -20.20
N THR A 620 -26.66 24.46 -20.31
CA THR A 620 -26.18 23.95 -21.60
C THR A 620 -27.18 22.89 -22.09
N GLN A 621 -27.54 22.87 -23.38
CA GLN A 621 -28.35 21.78 -23.94
C GLN A 621 -27.65 20.43 -23.72
N GLY A 622 -28.34 19.47 -23.10
CA GLY A 622 -27.86 18.10 -22.93
C GLY A 622 -27.23 17.75 -21.57
N LEU A 623 -26.89 18.73 -20.72
CA LEU A 623 -26.37 18.49 -19.36
C LEU A 623 -27.23 19.19 -18.31
N LYS A 624 -27.72 18.45 -17.32
CA LYS A 624 -28.66 18.95 -16.29
C LYS A 624 -28.10 20.15 -15.50
N TYR A 625 -26.78 20.21 -15.31
CA TYR A 625 -26.09 21.24 -14.51
C TYR A 625 -24.84 21.86 -15.18
N GLY A 626 -24.56 21.54 -16.46
CA GLY A 626 -23.29 21.90 -17.12
C GLY A 626 -22.11 21.00 -16.71
N TYR A 627 -20.87 21.41 -17.05
CA TYR A 627 -19.63 20.68 -16.72
C TYR A 627 -19.04 21.06 -15.35
N ASN A 628 -19.30 22.28 -14.88
CA ASN A 628 -19.01 22.79 -13.54
C ASN A 628 -19.99 23.92 -13.21
N LEU A 629 -19.98 24.45 -11.98
CA LEU A 629 -20.82 25.60 -11.64
C LEU A 629 -20.47 26.84 -12.48
N PRO A 630 -21.47 27.65 -12.86
CA PRO A 630 -21.31 28.73 -13.85
C PRO A 630 -20.74 30.02 -13.21
N ILE A 631 -19.52 29.96 -12.70
CA ILE A 631 -18.87 31.13 -12.06
C ILE A 631 -18.48 32.17 -13.12
N PRO A 632 -18.92 33.43 -13.00
CA PRO A 632 -18.66 34.47 -14.00
C PRO A 632 -17.20 34.62 -14.40
N GLY A 633 -16.90 34.45 -15.69
CA GLY A 633 -15.56 34.64 -16.25
C GLY A 633 -14.56 33.54 -15.89
N TYR A 634 -14.97 32.53 -15.12
CA TYR A 634 -14.09 31.44 -14.73
C TYR A 634 -13.92 30.43 -15.88
N ARG A 635 -12.66 30.06 -16.11
CA ARG A 635 -12.22 28.95 -16.95
C ARG A 635 -11.64 27.88 -16.04
N PHE A 636 -12.04 26.62 -16.24
CA PHE A 636 -11.51 25.50 -15.48
C PHE A 636 -9.98 25.51 -15.43
N ASN A 637 -9.43 25.38 -14.22
CA ASN A 637 -8.01 25.30 -13.97
C ASN A 637 -7.77 24.35 -12.77
N PRO A 638 -7.11 23.19 -12.96
CA PRO A 638 -6.85 22.24 -11.88
C PRO A 638 -6.15 22.84 -10.65
N ALA A 639 -5.22 23.78 -10.86
CA ALA A 639 -4.52 24.45 -9.77
C ALA A 639 -5.46 25.33 -8.95
N MET A 640 -6.42 25.99 -9.60
CA MET A 640 -7.44 26.77 -8.92
C MET A 640 -8.44 25.87 -8.20
N GLU A 641 -8.88 24.78 -8.84
CA GLU A 641 -9.80 23.81 -8.22
C GLU A 641 -9.24 23.19 -6.96
N VAL A 642 -7.94 22.93 -6.92
CA VAL A 642 -7.31 22.27 -5.77
C VAL A 642 -6.61 23.27 -4.85
N SER A 643 -5.48 23.82 -5.28
CA SER A 643 -4.64 24.67 -4.42
C SER A 643 -5.27 26.04 -4.16
N GLY A 644 -5.83 26.67 -5.20
CA GLY A 644 -6.51 27.96 -5.07
C GLY A 644 -7.73 27.91 -4.15
N ALA A 645 -8.57 26.88 -4.29
CA ALA A 645 -9.70 26.64 -3.39
C ALA A 645 -9.26 26.46 -1.94
N ILE A 646 -8.19 25.67 -1.71
CA ILE A 646 -7.61 25.47 -0.37
C ILE A 646 -7.17 26.81 0.23
N ASP A 647 -6.45 27.62 -0.54
CA ASP A 647 -5.93 28.92 -0.08
C ASP A 647 -7.06 29.91 0.23
N ILE A 648 -8.11 29.95 -0.61
CA ILE A 648 -9.30 30.75 -0.37
C ILE A 648 -9.99 30.34 0.94
N ILE A 649 -10.24 29.05 1.13
CA ILE A 649 -10.93 28.54 2.32
C ILE A 649 -10.10 28.86 3.58
N ASN A 650 -8.79 28.63 3.54
CA ASN A 650 -7.88 28.94 4.64
C ASN A 650 -7.88 30.44 4.99
N ARG A 651 -7.92 31.31 3.98
CA ARG A 651 -7.90 32.77 4.17
C ARG A 651 -9.24 33.33 4.65
N VAL A 652 -10.35 32.87 4.07
CA VAL A 652 -11.66 33.52 4.21
C VAL A 652 -12.52 32.88 5.30
N LEU A 653 -12.38 31.56 5.52
CA LEU A 653 -13.31 30.77 6.33
C LEU A 653 -12.67 30.07 7.53
N ALA A 654 -11.39 29.68 7.44
CA ALA A 654 -10.75 28.93 8.51
C ALA A 654 -10.51 29.80 9.76
N PRO A 655 -10.83 29.32 10.97
CA PRO A 655 -10.46 30.01 12.19
C PRO A 655 -8.95 29.85 12.48
N PRO A 656 -8.36 30.72 13.33
CA PRO A 656 -6.96 30.59 13.72
C PRO A 656 -6.60 29.18 14.20
N GLY A 657 -5.47 28.65 13.72
CA GLY A 657 -4.97 27.32 14.09
C GLY A 657 -5.62 26.15 13.36
N LYS A 658 -6.63 26.37 12.50
CA LYS A 658 -7.19 25.35 11.59
C LYS A 658 -6.90 25.72 10.14
N ARG A 659 -6.79 24.69 9.31
CA ARG A 659 -6.60 24.79 7.86
C ARG A 659 -7.25 23.59 7.19
N VAL A 660 -7.46 23.64 5.89
CA VAL A 660 -7.92 22.50 5.09
C VAL A 660 -6.99 21.30 5.31
N ARG A 661 -7.58 20.13 5.52
CA ARG A 661 -6.85 18.86 5.77
C ARG A 661 -7.15 17.80 4.72
N ILE A 662 -8.27 17.93 4.02
CA ILE A 662 -8.75 16.94 3.06
C ILE A 662 -9.43 17.63 1.88
N LEU A 663 -9.23 17.09 0.68
CA LEU A 663 -10.01 17.41 -0.51
C LEU A 663 -11.07 16.32 -0.68
N GLN A 664 -12.33 16.74 -0.76
CA GLN A 664 -13.46 15.87 -1.09
C GLN A 664 -13.77 16.09 -2.56
N TRP A 665 -13.55 15.08 -3.41
CA TRP A 665 -13.70 15.25 -4.87
C TRP A 665 -15.17 15.52 -5.22
N SER A 666 -15.41 16.48 -6.12
CA SER A 666 -16.74 16.84 -6.62
C SER A 666 -17.16 15.98 -7.81
N GLY A 667 -18.46 16.01 -8.12
CA GLY A 667 -19.00 15.49 -9.38
C GLY A 667 -18.84 13.98 -9.54
N ASP A 668 -18.30 13.58 -10.70
CA ASP A 668 -17.96 12.19 -11.04
C ASP A 668 -16.74 11.65 -10.27
N VAL A 669 -16.14 12.47 -9.40
CA VAL A 669 -15.04 12.11 -8.50
C VAL A 669 -13.84 11.48 -9.21
N ASN A 670 -13.58 11.86 -10.47
CA ASN A 670 -12.58 11.22 -11.33
C ASN A 670 -11.48 12.17 -11.85
N PRO A 671 -10.72 12.87 -10.98
CA PRO A 671 -9.61 13.73 -11.40
C PRO A 671 -8.46 12.91 -12.01
N ASP A 672 -7.67 13.48 -12.92
CA ASP A 672 -6.48 12.82 -13.44
C ASP A 672 -5.33 12.74 -12.41
N ALA A 673 -4.22 12.12 -12.82
CA ALA A 673 -3.03 11.99 -11.97
C ALA A 673 -2.36 13.33 -11.65
N GLY A 674 -2.41 14.31 -12.56
CA GLY A 674 -1.82 15.64 -12.40
C GLY A 674 -2.59 16.49 -11.39
N THR A 675 -3.92 16.43 -11.46
CA THR A 675 -4.86 17.06 -10.53
C THR A 675 -4.77 16.43 -9.15
N LEU A 676 -4.78 15.10 -9.05
CA LEU A 676 -4.58 14.40 -7.77
C LEU A 676 -3.24 14.79 -7.12
N ALA A 677 -2.18 14.97 -7.90
CA ALA A 677 -0.87 15.38 -7.39
C ALA A 677 -0.88 16.77 -6.74
N LEU A 678 -1.79 17.67 -7.13
CA LEU A 678 -1.92 19.00 -6.50
C LEU A 678 -2.34 18.87 -5.03
N ALA A 679 -3.25 17.94 -4.71
CA ALA A 679 -3.70 17.71 -3.33
C ALA A 679 -2.53 17.23 -2.44
N TYR A 680 -1.75 16.26 -2.94
CA TYR A 680 -0.57 15.77 -2.24
C TYR A 680 0.51 16.85 -2.08
N ARG A 681 0.74 17.68 -3.10
CA ARG A 681 1.67 18.83 -3.01
C ARG A 681 1.23 19.87 -1.98
N ALA A 682 -0.08 20.10 -1.85
CA ALA A 682 -0.64 20.98 -0.81
C ALA A 682 -0.60 20.36 0.60
N GLY A 683 -0.16 19.11 0.73
CA GLY A 683 -0.11 18.40 2.02
C GLY A 683 -1.49 18.09 2.61
N VAL A 684 -2.52 18.00 1.76
CA VAL A 684 -3.88 17.59 2.14
C VAL A 684 -4.14 16.15 1.68
N MET A 685 -4.94 15.42 2.46
CA MET A 685 -5.43 14.10 2.03
C MET A 685 -6.55 14.27 1.00
N ASN A 686 -7.01 13.18 0.40
CA ASN A 686 -8.17 13.18 -0.48
C ASN A 686 -9.10 12.01 -0.15
N ILE A 687 -10.38 12.14 -0.48
CA ILE A 687 -11.41 11.09 -0.39
C ILE A 687 -12.49 11.34 -1.46
N ASN A 688 -13.46 10.43 -1.58
CA ASN A 688 -14.49 10.33 -2.62
C ASN A 688 -13.98 9.61 -3.89
N GLY A 689 -14.89 8.84 -4.48
CA GLY A 689 -14.61 7.85 -5.51
C GLY A 689 -15.74 6.83 -5.55
N ILE A 690 -15.42 5.62 -5.98
CA ILE A 690 -16.36 4.48 -5.88
C ILE A 690 -16.65 4.22 -4.41
N ASN A 691 -17.90 3.91 -4.06
CA ASN A 691 -18.32 3.74 -2.67
C ASN A 691 -19.28 2.54 -2.55
N SER A 692 -19.43 2.02 -1.34
CA SER A 692 -20.25 0.83 -1.09
C SER A 692 -21.74 1.17 -1.02
N THR A 693 -22.56 0.41 -1.72
CA THR A 693 -24.03 0.55 -1.76
C THR A 693 -24.76 -0.75 -1.41
N ILE A 694 -24.02 -1.81 -1.02
CA ILE A 694 -24.59 -3.11 -0.66
C ILE A 694 -25.73 -2.97 0.35
N ASP A 695 -26.86 -3.60 0.04
CA ASP A 695 -28.03 -3.65 0.91
C ASP A 695 -28.75 -5.00 0.72
N HIS A 696 -29.87 -5.24 1.42
CA HIS A 696 -30.56 -6.52 1.31
C HIS A 696 -31.21 -6.77 -0.06
N ALA A 697 -31.51 -5.73 -0.83
CA ALA A 697 -32.03 -5.86 -2.19
C ALA A 697 -30.89 -6.07 -3.22
N HIS A 698 -29.70 -5.54 -2.90
CA HIS A 698 -28.51 -5.54 -3.75
C HIS A 698 -27.35 -6.21 -3.02
N SER A 699 -27.54 -7.47 -2.64
CA SER A 699 -26.72 -8.15 -1.65
C SER A 699 -25.37 -8.70 -2.14
N SER A 700 -25.01 -8.45 -3.40
CA SER A 700 -23.73 -8.90 -3.96
C SER A 700 -22.57 -8.07 -3.42
N LEU A 701 -21.43 -8.73 -3.16
CA LEU A 701 -20.17 -8.07 -2.83
C LEU A 701 -19.58 -7.24 -3.99
N THR A 702 -20.16 -7.32 -5.20
CA THR A 702 -19.85 -6.37 -6.28
C THR A 702 -20.28 -4.93 -5.95
N ASN A 703 -21.17 -4.75 -4.96
CA ASN A 703 -21.61 -3.44 -4.45
C ASN A 703 -20.77 -2.94 -3.27
N VAL A 704 -19.59 -3.52 -3.02
CA VAL A 704 -18.65 -3.08 -1.97
C VAL A 704 -17.39 -2.53 -2.61
N ALA A 705 -17.08 -1.27 -2.30
CA ALA A 705 -15.96 -0.56 -2.89
C ALA A 705 -14.60 -1.09 -2.40
N PRO A 706 -13.55 -1.01 -3.24
CA PRO A 706 -12.18 -1.19 -2.79
C PRO A 706 -11.69 0.03 -1.99
N LEU A 707 -10.47 -0.04 -1.48
CA LEU A 707 -9.86 1.03 -0.70
C LEU A 707 -9.61 2.33 -1.50
N GLY A 708 -9.39 2.20 -2.80
CA GLY A 708 -9.01 3.31 -3.67
C GLY A 708 -8.33 2.84 -4.94
N VAL A 709 -7.73 3.79 -5.67
CA VAL A 709 -7.01 3.52 -6.91
C VAL A 709 -5.76 4.39 -7.05
N TRP A 710 -4.70 3.86 -7.65
CA TRP A 710 -3.52 4.62 -7.99
C TRP A 710 -3.71 5.36 -9.32
N LYS A 711 -3.45 6.67 -9.32
CA LYS A 711 -3.35 7.51 -10.52
C LYS A 711 -1.95 8.13 -10.54
N GLY A 712 -1.10 7.62 -11.42
CA GLY A 712 0.34 7.94 -11.40
C GLY A 712 1.00 7.54 -10.07
N GLU A 713 1.71 8.45 -9.43
CA GLU A 713 2.40 8.21 -8.15
C GLU A 713 1.52 8.42 -6.91
N HIS A 714 0.24 8.77 -7.10
CA HIS A 714 -0.65 9.16 -6.01
C HIS A 714 -1.85 8.22 -5.90
N PHE A 715 -2.32 8.02 -4.68
CA PHE A 715 -3.47 7.17 -4.38
C PHE A 715 -4.70 8.03 -4.13
N GLN A 716 -5.77 7.78 -4.88
CA GLN A 716 -7.08 8.34 -4.60
C GLN A 716 -7.79 7.39 -3.64
N VAL A 717 -8.11 7.88 -2.44
CA VAL A 717 -8.81 7.09 -1.42
C VAL A 717 -10.30 7.18 -1.69
N PHE A 718 -10.99 6.06 -1.62
CA PHE A 718 -12.43 6.01 -1.82
C PHE A 718 -13.19 6.25 -0.53
N ALA A 719 -14.42 6.77 -0.66
CA ALA A 719 -15.36 6.77 0.46
C ALA A 719 -15.77 5.33 0.75
N ALA A 720 -15.86 4.94 2.03
CA ALA A 720 -16.08 3.55 2.36
C ALA A 720 -17.53 3.11 2.09
N ASP A 721 -18.47 3.99 2.40
CA ASP A 721 -19.90 3.81 2.22
C ASP A 721 -20.47 5.00 1.42
N SER A 722 -21.59 4.79 0.73
CA SER A 722 -22.18 5.82 -0.13
C SER A 722 -22.94 6.92 0.64
N ASN A 723 -23.13 8.05 -0.03
CA ASN A 723 -23.94 9.17 0.46
C ASN A 723 -25.43 8.98 0.22
N GLU A 724 -26.25 9.95 0.65
CA GLU A 724 -27.69 9.92 0.50
C GLU A 724 -28.19 9.95 -0.94
N ASP A 725 -27.39 10.46 -1.89
CA ASP A 725 -27.76 10.56 -3.30
C ASP A 725 -28.04 9.19 -3.91
N SER A 726 -27.14 8.23 -3.66
CA SER A 726 -27.26 6.84 -4.16
C SER A 726 -28.50 6.13 -3.62
N TYR A 727 -28.86 6.36 -2.35
CA TYR A 727 -30.05 5.74 -1.75
C TYR A 727 -31.36 6.49 -2.08
N THR A 728 -31.28 7.63 -2.78
CA THR A 728 -32.45 8.45 -3.16
C THR A 728 -32.58 8.63 -4.67
N HIS A 729 -31.89 7.80 -5.46
CA HIS A 729 -31.96 7.79 -6.93
C HIS A 729 -31.60 9.15 -7.57
N GLY A 730 -30.51 9.76 -7.12
CA GLY A 730 -30.09 11.08 -7.62
C GLY A 730 -30.87 12.21 -6.97
N TRP A 731 -31.05 12.15 -5.65
CA TRP A 731 -31.77 13.14 -4.85
C TRP A 731 -33.23 13.38 -5.29
N LYS A 732 -34.05 12.31 -5.26
CA LYS A 732 -35.50 12.36 -5.58
C LYS A 732 -36.38 12.15 -4.34
N PRO A 733 -37.62 12.68 -4.34
CA PRO A 733 -38.61 12.37 -3.30
C PRO A 733 -38.83 10.85 -3.16
N PRO A 734 -39.08 10.34 -1.93
CA PRO A 734 -39.39 11.09 -0.72
C PRO A 734 -38.18 11.57 0.10
N TYR A 735 -36.95 11.46 -0.41
CA TYR A 735 -35.70 11.86 0.28
C TYR A 735 -35.38 11.11 1.59
N CYS A 736 -36.07 10.00 1.86
CA CYS A 736 -35.91 9.22 3.08
C CYS A 736 -34.82 8.12 2.98
N GLY A 737 -34.37 7.84 1.75
CA GLY A 737 -33.67 6.61 1.38
C GLY A 737 -32.38 6.32 2.16
N TYR A 738 -31.70 7.36 2.65
CA TYR A 738 -30.41 7.21 3.36
C TYR A 738 -30.45 6.28 4.57
N ARG A 739 -31.63 6.02 5.19
CA ARG A 739 -31.76 5.00 6.25
C ARG A 739 -31.26 3.61 5.81
N LYS A 740 -31.29 3.30 4.52
CA LYS A 740 -30.80 2.03 3.98
C LYS A 740 -29.29 1.81 4.18
N VAL A 741 -28.50 2.88 4.37
CA VAL A 741 -27.06 2.78 4.68
C VAL A 741 -26.80 1.93 5.94
N LEU A 742 -27.77 1.81 6.84
CA LEU A 742 -27.66 0.94 8.01
C LEU A 742 -27.48 -0.54 7.63
N GLN A 743 -28.12 -0.99 6.55
CA GLN A 743 -27.94 -2.33 6.00
C GLN A 743 -26.52 -2.48 5.44
N THR A 744 -26.02 -1.45 4.74
CA THR A 744 -24.63 -1.40 4.26
C THR A 744 -23.65 -1.54 5.41
N PHE A 745 -23.84 -0.79 6.51
CA PHE A 745 -22.98 -0.90 7.69
C PHE A 745 -23.01 -2.30 8.32
N GLU A 746 -24.17 -2.95 8.35
CA GLU A 746 -24.32 -4.30 8.93
C GLU A 746 -23.66 -5.37 8.05
N MET A 747 -23.92 -5.33 6.74
CA MET A 747 -23.41 -6.29 5.75
C MET A 747 -21.90 -6.15 5.49
N THR A 748 -21.33 -4.98 5.76
CA THR A 748 -19.87 -4.75 5.71
C THR A 748 -19.18 -5.00 7.05
N ASP A 749 -19.88 -5.39 8.12
CA ASP A 749 -19.26 -5.84 9.38
C ASP A 749 -19.23 -7.36 9.52
N ARG A 750 -20.20 -8.05 8.90
CA ARG A 750 -20.40 -9.51 9.02
C ARG A 750 -20.86 -10.13 7.70
N PRO A 751 -20.41 -11.36 7.38
CA PRO A 751 -19.51 -12.21 8.18
C PRO A 751 -18.05 -11.74 8.14
N ARG A 752 -17.71 -10.83 7.22
CA ARG A 752 -16.39 -10.22 7.10
C ARG A 752 -16.52 -8.73 7.38
N ARG A 753 -15.60 -8.16 8.16
CA ARG A 753 -15.49 -6.72 8.26
C ARG A 753 -14.75 -6.21 7.02
N LEU A 754 -15.49 -5.59 6.11
CA LEU A 754 -15.01 -5.11 4.81
C LEU A 754 -14.81 -3.59 4.79
N ALA A 755 -15.56 -2.84 5.59
CA ALA A 755 -15.50 -1.38 5.61
C ALA A 755 -15.53 -0.81 7.04
N PRO A 756 -15.00 0.42 7.27
CA PRO A 756 -15.34 1.23 8.45
C PRO A 756 -16.83 1.64 8.44
N ILE A 757 -17.28 2.48 9.37
CA ILE A 757 -18.58 3.17 9.28
C ILE A 757 -18.32 4.59 8.78
N ASP A 758 -18.80 4.91 7.58
CA ASP A 758 -18.69 6.22 6.95
C ASP A 758 -20.08 6.88 6.83
N ILE A 759 -20.34 7.90 7.65
CA ILE A 759 -21.57 8.70 7.57
C ILE A 759 -21.34 9.83 6.55
N TYR A 760 -21.54 9.51 5.29
CA TYR A 760 -21.35 10.41 4.15
C TYR A 760 -22.68 11.05 3.70
N TYR A 761 -22.73 12.38 3.59
CA TYR A 761 -23.90 13.12 3.10
C TYR A 761 -23.54 14.51 2.55
N HIS A 762 -24.51 15.31 2.12
CA HIS A 762 -24.35 16.69 1.66
C HIS A 762 -25.17 17.69 2.51
N TYR A 763 -24.89 18.99 2.41
CA TYR A 763 -25.65 20.00 3.19
C TYR A 763 -27.13 20.04 2.83
N TYR A 764 -27.50 19.74 1.58
CA TYR A 764 -28.90 19.70 1.17
C TYR A 764 -29.75 18.68 1.96
N SER A 765 -29.15 17.75 2.70
CA SER A 765 -29.87 16.91 3.67
C SER A 765 -30.62 17.73 4.72
N GLY A 766 -30.13 18.93 5.06
CA GLY A 766 -30.83 19.89 5.93
C GLY A 766 -32.03 20.58 5.28
N ALA A 767 -32.18 20.46 3.95
CA ALA A 767 -33.24 21.13 3.21
C ALA A 767 -34.58 20.36 3.24
N ARG A 768 -34.56 19.06 3.53
CA ARG A 768 -35.73 18.17 3.47
C ARG A 768 -35.97 17.48 4.80
N THR A 769 -37.22 17.47 5.27
CA THR A 769 -37.60 16.86 6.57
C THR A 769 -37.19 15.39 6.66
N CYS A 770 -37.49 14.58 5.64
CA CYS A 770 -37.19 13.15 5.71
C CYS A 770 -35.69 12.86 5.68
N ALA A 771 -34.92 13.58 4.84
CA ALA A 771 -33.48 13.43 4.79
C ALA A 771 -32.82 13.76 6.15
N LEU A 772 -33.22 14.87 6.77
CA LEU A 772 -32.71 15.27 8.09
C LEU A 772 -33.04 14.22 9.17
N GLN A 773 -34.25 13.65 9.16
CA GLN A 773 -34.64 12.60 10.09
C GLN A 773 -33.90 11.27 9.85
N SER A 774 -33.66 10.93 8.59
CA SER A 774 -32.85 9.77 8.20
C SER A 774 -31.43 9.92 8.68
N LEU A 775 -30.82 11.09 8.47
CA LEU A 775 -29.49 11.41 8.98
C LEU A 775 -29.42 11.32 10.51
N ASP A 776 -30.36 11.93 11.22
CA ASP A 776 -30.46 11.84 12.68
C ASP A 776 -30.54 10.39 13.18
N THR A 777 -31.25 9.52 12.43
CA THR A 777 -31.35 8.09 12.72
C THR A 777 -30.03 7.37 12.52
N VAL A 778 -29.31 7.69 11.44
CA VAL A 778 -28.01 7.11 11.12
C VAL A 778 -26.96 7.47 12.20
N TYR A 779 -26.90 8.74 12.61
CA TYR A 779 -26.00 9.16 13.70
C TYR A 779 -26.32 8.46 15.03
N ARG A 780 -27.60 8.38 15.41
CA ARG A 780 -28.02 7.67 16.62
C ARG A 780 -27.66 6.19 16.58
N TRP A 781 -27.84 5.55 15.43
CA TRP A 781 -27.42 4.17 15.22
C TRP A 781 -25.90 4.06 15.44
N ALA A 782 -25.09 4.83 14.72
CA ALA A 782 -23.62 4.73 14.78
C ALA A 782 -23.06 4.96 16.20
N LEU A 783 -23.57 5.94 16.93
CA LEU A 783 -23.13 6.28 18.29
C LEU A 783 -23.49 5.24 19.35
N ALA A 784 -24.47 4.38 19.09
CA ALA A 784 -24.82 3.28 19.99
C ALA A 784 -23.86 2.07 19.87
N ARG A 785 -22.88 2.12 18.95
CA ARG A 785 -21.89 1.04 18.73
C ARG A 785 -20.57 1.39 19.40
N LYS A 786 -19.81 0.36 19.79
CA LYS A 786 -18.42 0.53 20.26
C LYS A 786 -17.51 0.74 19.07
N THR A 787 -17.22 1.99 18.74
CA THR A 787 -16.36 2.39 17.61
C THR A 787 -15.11 3.11 18.09
N THR A 788 -14.17 3.34 17.16
CA THR A 788 -13.05 4.28 17.30
C THR A 788 -13.27 5.45 16.36
N PRO A 789 -13.80 6.59 16.85
CA PRO A 789 -14.03 7.75 16.00
C PRO A 789 -12.72 8.40 15.53
N VAL A 790 -12.58 8.62 14.22
CA VAL A 790 -11.40 9.25 13.61
C VAL A 790 -11.82 10.28 12.57
N PHE A 791 -10.97 11.26 12.28
CA PHE A 791 -11.23 12.18 11.17
C PHE A 791 -11.09 11.44 9.82
N PRO A 792 -11.86 11.79 8.77
CA PRO A 792 -11.68 11.23 7.42
C PRO A 792 -10.24 11.32 6.89
N SER A 793 -9.52 12.41 7.16
CA SER A 793 -8.08 12.54 6.83
C SER A 793 -7.17 11.55 7.56
N THR A 794 -7.65 10.98 8.67
CA THR A 794 -6.97 9.90 9.38
C THR A 794 -7.25 8.56 8.71
N TYR A 795 -8.48 8.31 8.27
CA TYR A 795 -8.82 7.13 7.47
C TYR A 795 -8.02 7.10 6.15
N ALA A 796 -7.94 8.23 5.44
CA ALA A 796 -7.12 8.33 4.23
C ALA A 796 -5.63 8.00 4.47
N ARG A 797 -5.08 8.37 5.63
CA ARG A 797 -3.72 8.00 6.03
C ARG A 797 -3.59 6.52 6.41
N ILE A 798 -4.62 5.91 6.98
CA ILE A 798 -4.68 4.46 7.23
C ILE A 798 -4.68 3.72 5.89
N ALA A 799 -5.48 4.16 4.93
CA ALA A 799 -5.51 3.60 3.58
C ALA A 799 -4.13 3.63 2.90
N LEU A 800 -3.42 4.77 2.98
CA LEU A 800 -2.05 4.89 2.49
C LEU A 800 -1.07 3.98 3.24
N GLY A 801 -1.20 3.88 4.56
CA GLY A 801 -0.41 2.97 5.39
C GLY A 801 -0.58 1.51 4.97
N PHE A 802 -1.81 1.10 4.66
CA PHE A 802 -2.14 -0.24 4.15
C PHE A 802 -1.40 -0.52 2.83
N GLU A 803 -1.44 0.41 1.87
CA GLU A 803 -0.79 0.25 0.57
C GLU A 803 0.74 0.18 0.68
N GLN A 804 1.32 0.82 1.70
CA GLN A 804 2.76 0.93 1.90
C GLN A 804 3.35 -0.14 2.82
N ALA A 805 2.56 -0.77 3.69
CA ALA A 805 3.12 -1.66 4.71
C ALA A 805 3.81 -2.89 4.12
N ALA A 806 5.04 -3.15 4.56
CA ALA A 806 5.83 -4.32 4.21
C ALA A 806 5.72 -5.40 5.29
N ILE A 807 5.72 -6.66 4.87
CA ILE A 807 5.71 -7.82 5.77
C ILE A 807 6.83 -8.77 5.35
N ALA A 808 7.64 -9.20 6.31
CA ALA A 808 8.66 -10.22 6.12
C ALA A 808 8.63 -11.24 7.25
N ARG A 809 9.05 -12.47 6.95
CA ARG A 809 9.25 -13.51 7.95
C ARG A 809 10.69 -13.46 8.46
N THR A 810 10.87 -13.44 9.78
CA THR A 810 12.18 -13.49 10.44
C THR A 810 12.11 -14.37 11.68
N GLY A 811 12.96 -15.40 11.74
CA GLY A 811 12.87 -16.48 12.73
C GLY A 811 11.46 -17.08 12.75
N ASP A 812 10.86 -17.10 13.94
CA ASP A 812 9.50 -17.63 14.18
C ASP A 812 8.38 -16.58 14.03
N GLY A 813 8.74 -15.32 13.78
CA GLY A 813 7.79 -14.20 13.75
C GLY A 813 7.68 -13.48 12.41
N TYR A 814 6.90 -12.40 12.45
CA TYR A 814 6.65 -11.49 11.33
C TYR A 814 7.20 -10.11 11.66
N LEU A 815 8.04 -9.58 10.78
CA LEU A 815 8.49 -8.19 10.80
C LEU A 815 7.54 -7.37 9.94
N ILE A 816 6.99 -6.29 10.49
CA ILE A 816 6.07 -5.38 9.80
C ILE A 816 6.70 -4.00 9.81
N ARG A 817 6.83 -3.37 8.64
CA ARG A 817 7.46 -2.04 8.45
C ARG A 817 6.61 -1.15 7.56
N GLY A 818 6.77 0.16 7.67
CA GLY A 818 6.13 1.12 6.77
C GLY A 818 4.61 1.23 6.91
N TYR A 819 4.01 0.67 7.96
CA TYR A 819 2.55 0.68 8.14
C TYR A 819 1.96 2.05 8.50
N GLY A 820 2.82 3.03 8.83
CA GLY A 820 2.39 4.42 9.05
C GLY A 820 1.24 4.53 10.05
N ALA A 821 0.07 5.00 9.58
CA ALA A 821 -1.12 5.16 10.39
C ALA A 821 -1.96 3.88 10.56
N ASP A 822 -1.75 2.87 9.70
CA ASP A 822 -2.41 1.56 9.78
C ASP A 822 -1.76 0.71 10.88
N GLN A 823 -2.26 0.91 12.10
CA GLN A 823 -1.73 0.27 13.30
C GLN A 823 -2.47 -1.03 13.65
N THR A 824 -3.11 -1.67 12.67
CA THR A 824 -3.89 -2.89 12.90
C THR A 824 -3.48 -3.99 11.94
N LEU A 825 -3.25 -5.19 12.47
CA LEU A 825 -3.13 -6.41 11.66
C LEU A 825 -4.28 -7.36 11.99
N ARG A 826 -4.86 -7.99 10.98
CA ARG A 826 -5.84 -9.04 11.07
C ARG A 826 -5.18 -10.40 10.84
N ILE A 827 -5.40 -11.33 11.75
CA ILE A 827 -5.06 -12.75 11.59
C ILE A 827 -6.34 -13.59 11.75
N THR A 828 -6.37 -14.80 11.19
CA THR A 828 -7.46 -15.74 11.51
C THR A 828 -7.23 -16.31 12.91
N ALA A 829 -8.31 -16.66 13.62
CA ALA A 829 -8.20 -17.28 14.95
C ALA A 829 -7.32 -18.54 14.95
N ALA A 830 -7.32 -19.30 13.83
CA ALA A 830 -6.49 -20.48 13.63
C ALA A 830 -4.97 -20.20 13.62
N MET A 831 -4.54 -18.96 13.39
CA MET A 831 -3.11 -18.59 13.49
C MET A 831 -2.63 -18.47 14.94
N GLY A 832 -3.53 -18.52 15.93
CA GLY A 832 -3.20 -18.39 17.34
C GLY A 832 -3.21 -16.94 17.84
N TYR A 833 -2.51 -16.69 18.94
CA TYR A 833 -2.52 -15.44 19.72
C TYR A 833 -1.17 -14.72 19.62
N PRO A 834 -1.12 -13.39 19.79
CA PRO A 834 0.16 -12.69 19.91
C PRO A 834 0.89 -13.12 21.19
N ASN A 835 2.12 -13.57 21.05
CA ASN A 835 3.05 -13.73 22.17
C ASN A 835 3.61 -12.35 22.52
N LEU A 836 2.97 -11.66 23.47
CA LEU A 836 3.32 -10.29 23.85
C LEU A 836 4.72 -10.15 24.46
N ALA A 837 5.27 -11.21 25.06
CA ALA A 837 6.62 -11.16 25.64
C ALA A 837 7.72 -11.26 24.57
N ALA A 838 7.48 -12.03 23.51
CA ALA A 838 8.41 -12.18 22.39
C ALA A 838 8.18 -11.16 21.26
N SER A 839 7.04 -10.46 21.27
CA SER A 839 6.70 -9.44 20.29
C SER A 839 7.26 -8.07 20.69
N ARG A 840 7.55 -7.23 19.69
CA ARG A 840 7.98 -5.85 19.86
C ARG A 840 6.98 -4.91 19.22
N ASN A 841 6.59 -3.87 19.97
CA ASN A 841 5.61 -2.86 19.53
C ASN A 841 4.21 -3.42 19.21
N VAL A 842 3.81 -4.50 19.89
CA VAL A 842 2.47 -5.08 19.87
C VAL A 842 1.79 -4.77 21.20
N VAL A 843 0.67 -4.04 21.15
CA VAL A 843 0.02 -3.43 22.32
C VAL A 843 -1.09 -4.31 22.88
N GLY A 844 -1.70 -5.13 22.03
CA GLY A 844 -2.77 -6.05 22.41
C GLY A 844 -3.55 -6.53 21.21
N PHE A 845 -4.75 -7.07 21.46
CA PHE A 845 -5.63 -7.56 20.41
C PHE A 845 -7.09 -7.62 20.86
N ASN A 846 -8.00 -7.72 19.90
CA ASN A 846 -9.41 -8.06 20.11
C ASN A 846 -9.92 -8.99 19.00
N ASP A 847 -10.89 -9.83 19.34
CA ASP A 847 -11.51 -10.76 18.39
C ASP A 847 -12.87 -10.22 17.92
N HIS A 848 -13.15 -10.36 16.63
CA HIS A 848 -14.47 -10.09 16.02
C HIS A 848 -14.73 -11.12 14.91
N GLY A 849 -15.76 -11.95 15.11
CA GLY A 849 -16.01 -13.11 14.25
C GLY A 849 -14.90 -14.15 14.39
N ASP A 850 -14.43 -14.67 13.25
CA ASP A 850 -13.31 -15.60 13.13
C ASP A 850 -11.94 -14.92 13.03
N ALA A 851 -11.92 -13.59 13.12
CA ALA A 851 -10.74 -12.75 12.97
C ALA A 851 -10.26 -12.15 14.30
N ARG A 852 -8.94 -12.05 14.42
CA ARG A 852 -8.24 -11.42 15.53
C ARG A 852 -7.48 -10.20 15.03
N TYR A 853 -7.78 -9.05 15.63
CA TYR A 853 -7.22 -7.74 15.29
C TYR A 853 -6.13 -7.41 16.31
N ILE A 854 -4.88 -7.41 15.86
CA ILE A 854 -3.67 -7.09 16.62
C ILE A 854 -3.41 -5.59 16.53
N HIS A 855 -3.20 -4.95 17.68
CA HIS A 855 -2.92 -3.52 17.76
C HIS A 855 -1.42 -3.28 17.81
N LEU A 856 -0.90 -2.52 16.85
CA LEU A 856 0.49 -2.10 16.78
C LEU A 856 0.67 -0.74 17.46
N GLY A 857 1.86 -0.49 18.01
CA GLY A 857 2.23 0.85 18.46
C GLY A 857 2.61 1.77 17.29
N PRO A 858 2.97 3.03 17.56
CA PRO A 858 3.46 3.96 16.54
C PRO A 858 4.91 3.66 16.13
N GLY A 859 5.41 4.38 15.12
CA GLY A 859 6.82 4.31 14.68
C GLY A 859 7.05 3.46 13.42
N GLY A 860 6.00 2.84 12.87
CA GLY A 860 6.06 2.17 11.56
C GLY A 860 6.96 0.93 11.53
N SER A 861 7.29 0.34 12.68
CA SER A 861 7.95 -0.97 12.77
C SER A 861 7.40 -1.78 13.95
N ALA A 862 7.16 -3.07 13.73
CA ALA A 862 6.72 -4.01 14.75
C ALA A 862 7.26 -5.42 14.45
N TYR A 863 7.42 -6.23 15.49
CA TYR A 863 7.75 -7.65 15.38
C TYR A 863 6.68 -8.46 16.10
N LEU A 864 5.97 -9.31 15.37
CA LEU A 864 4.87 -10.13 15.86
C LEU A 864 5.29 -11.59 15.91
N VAL A 865 5.30 -12.15 17.12
CA VAL A 865 5.45 -13.59 17.36
C VAL A 865 4.08 -14.14 17.76
N LEU A 866 3.72 -15.30 17.23
CA LEU A 866 2.46 -15.97 17.53
C LEU A 866 2.67 -17.16 18.48
N SER A 867 1.62 -17.49 19.23
CA SER A 867 1.55 -18.60 20.18
C SER A 867 0.22 -19.33 20.01
N ALA A 868 0.18 -20.64 20.28
CA ALA A 868 -1.07 -21.39 20.32
C ALA A 868 -1.96 -20.99 21.51
N THR A 869 -1.37 -20.47 22.59
CA THR A 869 -2.08 -20.13 23.84
C THR A 869 -2.26 -18.62 24.01
N PRO A 870 -3.36 -18.18 24.64
CA PRO A 870 -3.58 -16.76 24.93
C PRO A 870 -2.54 -16.19 25.90
N PRO A 871 -2.15 -14.90 25.76
CA PRO A 871 -1.18 -14.30 26.66
C PRO A 871 -1.72 -14.20 28.09
N GLY A 872 -0.82 -14.35 29.07
CA GLY A 872 -1.12 -14.12 30.48
C GLY A 872 -0.76 -12.71 30.96
N GLN A 873 -0.01 -11.95 30.15
CA GLN A 873 0.40 -10.57 30.42
C GLN A 873 -0.79 -9.60 30.25
N PRO A 874 -0.77 -8.44 30.92
CA PRO A 874 -1.75 -7.39 30.68
C PRO A 874 -1.62 -6.82 29.26
N TYR A 875 -2.73 -6.43 28.63
CA TYR A 875 -2.71 -5.82 27.31
C TYR A 875 -3.92 -4.92 27.04
N LEU A 876 -3.83 -4.08 26.01
CA LEU A 876 -4.95 -3.31 25.50
C LEU A 876 -5.89 -4.24 24.73
N HIS A 877 -7.05 -4.56 25.30
CA HIS A 877 -8.07 -5.31 24.59
C HIS A 877 -8.74 -4.42 23.54
N SER A 878 -9.30 -3.28 23.94
CA SER A 878 -9.80 -2.29 22.98
C SER A 878 -9.90 -0.88 23.56
N ALA A 879 -9.93 0.14 22.69
CA ALA A 879 -10.22 1.52 23.06
C ALA A 879 -10.91 2.27 21.91
N ASN A 880 -11.62 3.36 22.20
CA ASN A 880 -12.14 4.29 21.19
C ASN A 880 -11.14 5.41 20.81
N GLY A 881 -9.87 5.25 21.20
CA GLY A 881 -8.77 6.15 20.88
C GLY A 881 -7.63 5.43 20.19
N ARG A 882 -6.89 6.15 19.36
CA ARG A 882 -5.70 5.63 18.65
C ARG A 882 -4.48 5.60 19.57
N ILE A 883 -3.57 4.65 19.32
CA ILE A 883 -2.32 4.51 20.07
C ILE A 883 -1.28 5.46 19.50
N ILE A 884 -0.90 6.47 20.27
CA ILE A 884 0.07 7.50 19.86
C ILE A 884 1.44 7.36 20.52
N ALA A 885 1.56 6.53 21.56
CA ALA A 885 2.83 6.13 22.16
C ALA A 885 2.69 4.77 22.84
N PHE A 886 3.73 3.94 22.78
CA PHE A 886 3.82 2.67 23.49
C PHE A 886 5.27 2.38 23.89
N SER A 887 5.49 1.95 25.14
CA SER A 887 6.81 1.66 25.70
C SER A 887 6.69 0.83 26.98
N GLY A 888 7.83 0.40 27.52
CA GLY A 888 7.91 -0.32 28.80
C GLY A 888 7.88 -1.84 28.65
N PRO A 889 8.25 -2.57 29.73
CA PRO A 889 8.30 -4.03 29.71
C PRO A 889 6.89 -4.64 29.76
N ALA A 890 6.77 -5.93 29.43
CA ALA A 890 5.49 -6.62 29.27
C ALA A 890 4.57 -6.60 30.51
N LEU A 891 5.12 -6.54 31.74
CA LEU A 891 4.34 -6.42 32.98
C LEU A 891 4.12 -4.98 33.43
N ARG A 892 4.83 -4.01 32.83
CA ARG A 892 4.68 -2.59 33.12
C ARG A 892 4.54 -1.73 31.87
N PRO A 893 3.60 -2.05 30.95
CA PRO A 893 3.42 -1.28 29.73
C PRO A 893 2.92 0.13 30.03
N ARG A 894 3.43 1.08 29.23
CA ARG A 894 2.99 2.48 29.19
C ARG A 894 2.48 2.77 27.79
N LEU A 895 1.20 3.10 27.67
CA LEU A 895 0.59 3.52 26.40
C LEU A 895 -0.04 4.91 26.53
N THR A 896 -0.07 5.66 25.43
CA THR A 896 -0.82 6.92 25.34
C THR A 896 -1.86 6.79 24.24
N LEU A 897 -3.11 7.11 24.59
CA LEU A 897 -4.26 7.04 23.70
C LEU A 897 -4.76 8.45 23.37
N ASP A 898 -5.15 8.66 22.12
CA ASP A 898 -5.81 9.88 21.62
C ASP A 898 -7.17 9.51 20.99
N ALA A 899 -8.24 9.79 21.71
CA ALA A 899 -9.62 9.70 21.23
C ALA A 899 -10.14 11.07 20.80
N LYS A 900 -11.23 11.07 20.03
CA LYS A 900 -11.94 12.30 19.62
C LYS A 900 -13.23 12.56 20.40
N VAL A 901 -13.60 11.61 21.24
CA VAL A 901 -14.72 11.63 22.18
C VAL A 901 -14.19 11.19 23.56
N PRO A 902 -14.95 11.33 24.66
CA PRO A 902 -14.52 10.83 25.97
C PRO A 902 -13.98 9.39 25.88
N LEU A 903 -12.79 9.18 26.45
CA LEU A 903 -12.01 7.97 26.20
C LEU A 903 -12.60 6.77 26.96
N GLU A 904 -12.78 5.68 26.24
CA GLU A 904 -13.17 4.38 26.76
C GLU A 904 -12.07 3.37 26.52
N ILE A 905 -11.72 2.61 27.55
CA ILE A 905 -10.61 1.66 27.51
C ILE A 905 -11.07 0.34 28.11
N THR A 906 -10.73 -0.76 27.43
CA THR A 906 -10.82 -2.10 27.97
C THR A 906 -9.44 -2.72 27.98
N LEU A 907 -8.99 -3.13 29.18
CA LEU A 907 -7.72 -3.79 29.41
C LEU A 907 -7.97 -5.24 29.80
N ALA A 908 -7.15 -6.16 29.33
CA ALA A 908 -7.24 -7.58 29.68
C ALA A 908 -6.11 -7.98 30.63
N ASN A 909 -6.36 -9.04 31.42
CA ASN A 909 -5.39 -9.67 32.34
C ASN A 909 -4.81 -8.75 33.42
N ILE A 910 -5.55 -7.72 33.81
CA ILE A 910 -5.08 -6.73 34.79
C ILE A 910 -5.36 -7.11 36.26
N GLY A 911 -5.70 -8.37 36.56
CA GLY A 911 -6.28 -8.79 37.85
C GLY A 911 -5.51 -8.32 39.09
N LYS A 912 -4.18 -8.48 39.08
CA LYS A 912 -3.29 -8.03 40.17
C LYS A 912 -2.61 -6.68 39.88
N CYS A 913 -2.98 -6.01 38.80
CA CYS A 913 -2.31 -4.79 38.35
C CYS A 913 -2.96 -3.53 38.93
N ARG A 914 -2.12 -2.59 39.34
CA ARG A 914 -2.52 -1.20 39.56
C ARG A 914 -2.52 -0.47 38.22
N VAL A 915 -3.63 0.17 37.89
CA VAL A 915 -3.78 0.96 36.65
C VAL A 915 -3.66 2.43 37.02
N LEU A 916 -2.73 3.14 36.40
CA LEU A 916 -2.51 4.56 36.60
C LEU A 916 -2.88 5.33 35.33
N MET A 917 -3.57 6.45 35.49
CA MET A 917 -3.81 7.46 34.46
C MET A 917 -3.01 8.71 34.81
N ASN A 918 -2.08 9.11 33.92
CA ASN A 918 -1.22 10.27 34.13
C ASN A 918 -0.53 10.28 35.52
N GLY A 919 -0.16 9.10 36.03
CA GLY A 919 0.47 8.93 37.35
C GLY A 919 -0.49 8.67 38.52
N HIS A 920 -1.80 8.87 38.35
CA HIS A 920 -2.78 8.70 39.42
C HIS A 920 -3.56 7.39 39.30
N PRO A 921 -3.93 6.71 40.41
CA PRO A 921 -4.73 5.50 40.36
C PRO A 921 -6.06 5.68 39.61
N LEU A 922 -6.39 4.72 38.75
CA LEU A 922 -7.59 4.71 37.95
C LEU A 922 -8.51 3.55 38.36
N THR A 923 -9.73 3.88 38.79
CA THR A 923 -10.76 2.90 39.14
C THR A 923 -11.62 2.56 37.92
N GLY A 924 -11.97 1.29 37.76
CA GLY A 924 -12.79 0.81 36.65
C GLY A 924 -13.57 -0.45 37.03
N ARG A 925 -14.54 -0.82 36.19
CA ARG A 925 -15.36 -2.03 36.40
C ARG A 925 -14.60 -3.25 35.91
N ARG A 926 -14.40 -4.24 36.77
CA ARG A 926 -13.72 -5.50 36.42
C ARG A 926 -14.75 -6.61 36.19
N ALA A 927 -14.62 -7.36 35.10
CA ALA A 927 -15.46 -8.50 34.76
C ALA A 927 -14.68 -9.49 33.87
N HIS A 928 -14.73 -10.79 34.16
CA HIS A 928 -14.18 -11.86 33.31
C HIS A 928 -12.77 -11.56 32.71
N LYS A 929 -11.79 -11.23 33.56
CA LYS A 929 -10.41 -10.83 33.21
C LYS A 929 -10.25 -9.49 32.47
N LEU A 930 -11.34 -8.78 32.19
CA LEU A 930 -11.34 -7.45 31.60
C LEU A 930 -11.55 -6.38 32.68
N GLY A 931 -10.90 -5.23 32.49
CA GLY A 931 -11.17 -3.99 33.20
C GLY A 931 -11.66 -2.93 32.23
N HIS A 932 -12.81 -2.34 32.51
CA HIS A 932 -13.45 -1.30 31.71
C HIS A 932 -13.32 0.05 32.41
N TYR A 933 -12.90 1.05 31.65
CA TYR A 933 -12.63 2.40 32.13
C TYR A 933 -13.28 3.42 31.21
N HIS A 934 -13.95 4.41 31.80
CA HIS A 934 -14.57 5.53 31.11
C HIS A 934 -13.97 6.82 31.66
N LEU A 935 -13.40 7.64 30.79
CA LEU A 935 -12.64 8.84 31.13
C LEU A 935 -13.29 10.06 30.49
N ARG A 936 -13.31 11.18 31.21
CA ARG A 936 -13.78 12.47 30.65
C ARG A 936 -12.78 13.04 29.64
N GLN A 937 -11.49 12.76 29.85
CA GLN A 937 -10.40 13.18 28.98
C GLN A 937 -10.44 12.42 27.66
N THR A 938 -10.11 13.09 26.57
CA THR A 938 -9.97 12.49 25.24
C THR A 938 -8.57 11.95 24.99
N ARG A 939 -7.57 12.40 25.78
CA ARG A 939 -6.20 11.92 25.74
C ARG A 939 -5.76 11.48 27.12
N ALA A 940 -5.18 10.29 27.22
CA ALA A 940 -4.68 9.76 28.48
C ALA A 940 -3.43 8.91 28.28
N GLN A 941 -2.51 9.01 29.24
CA GLN A 941 -1.42 8.07 29.38
C GLN A 941 -1.80 7.03 30.43
N ILE A 942 -1.80 5.78 30.01
CA ILE A 942 -2.12 4.62 30.84
C ILE A 942 -0.83 3.89 31.15
N TYR A 943 -0.61 3.64 32.43
CA TYR A 943 0.49 2.83 32.93
C TYR A 943 -0.07 1.68 33.75
N LEU A 944 0.38 0.47 33.44
CA LEU A 944 0.03 -0.73 34.21
C LEU A 944 1.21 -1.07 35.09
N ASP A 945 0.96 -1.33 36.36
CA ASP A 945 1.95 -1.78 37.33
C ASP A 945 1.51 -3.12 37.87
N CYS A 946 2.02 -4.18 37.26
CA CYS A 946 1.69 -5.55 37.63
C CYS A 946 2.83 -6.18 38.43
N PRO A 947 2.55 -6.90 39.53
CA PRO A 947 3.57 -7.62 40.26
C PRO A 947 4.20 -8.69 39.36
N SER A 948 5.52 -8.88 39.50
CA SER A 948 6.19 -10.09 39.01
C SER A 948 5.59 -11.30 39.73
N ARG A 949 5.39 -12.40 38.99
CA ARG A 949 4.90 -13.64 39.58
C ARG A 949 5.83 -14.18 40.65
#